data_AF-A0A8H5G474-F1
#
_entry.id   AF-A0A8H5G474-F1
#
_cell.length_a   1.000
_cell.length_b   1.000
_cell.length_c   1.000
_cell.angle_alpha   90.00
_cell.angle_beta   90.00
_cell.angle_gamma   90.00
#
_symmetry.space_group_name_H-M   'P 1'
#
loop_
_entity.id
_entity.type
_entity.pdbx_description
1 polymer ?
#
loop_
_entity_poly.entity_id
_entity_poly.type
_entity_poly.pdbx_seq_one_letter_code
_entity_poly.pdbx_strand_id
1 'polypeptide(L)'
;MSLHLLLHRPHSPSDLSKDNAFGPYISILPSDFDAHPLTWLIRPRDPDAEREDLDMGHDLLEHTPRGVLNTLEGVAARFRRDWERRDNPTILAEAKKQGRKLQSLDSSVVEQEFLWGWLNVNTRCIYHRLCPTRQDPGNMTMCPVLDFANHTNELPYTYPEPSKAEVWNQAPSKTFGDDFILLSPKDKTLYPGEEVFLKYGSHSNRTLFTEYGFINNLDLNLLESGKLGLEADMTWRMSKFFAKRGNIGTWMEELLKSTDYWGPVLCRALGTAQHGEELKNHQEIESSIGPQLEPSFLESDNGSGTPSSNEGSACFHPHNYYSTEAIVVLAMVAITFGMVRGEVDIAESRYRTLSCYLALFALAEIFELLMAFDALRLRNIIQLIGILAFHLAMMVFAALQVHQTRTALVSENCANTTSITLCGGPGSLWQRVLPFLIVAPCIIAASWLFMLFWIKKLYAEFGWAIFHVVGANPKMKTMYQYYQIMICLLKFDFFCFTGVTMQLLILVLAKNEAEFGVTVAAIPVVLVLLILCGIAVQREIKLIMSISLVLMLAAQSYFLYKLVRFYEPQSREQYLTTRATLTVFTIVAFILLFATFAVGLRCFADFDRGLQTSKVQSVSARPKISTKASANMSEYQSGYQGPPLGPRISIE
;
A
#
# COMPACT_ATOMS: atom_id res chain seq x y z
N MET A 1 19.72 15.54 31.58
CA MET A 1 18.82 15.69 32.76
C MET A 1 19.30 14.88 33.95
N SER A 2 19.55 13.56 33.82
CA SER A 2 19.87 12.67 34.95
C SER A 2 21.11 13.11 35.76
N LEU A 3 22.15 13.58 35.07
CA LEU A 3 23.35 14.15 35.72
C LEU A 3 23.06 15.45 36.47
N HIS A 4 22.15 16.29 35.95
CA HIS A 4 21.76 17.51 36.66
C HIS A 4 21.02 17.16 37.95
N LEU A 5 20.10 16.19 37.90
CA LEU A 5 19.48 15.65 39.11
C LEU A 5 20.53 15.09 40.08
N LEU A 6 21.47 14.27 39.60
CA LEU A 6 22.56 13.75 40.43
C LEU A 6 23.28 14.87 41.18
N LEU A 7 23.71 15.94 40.48
CA LEU A 7 24.44 17.07 41.08
C LEU A 7 23.61 17.86 42.10
N HIS A 8 22.29 17.89 41.93
CA HIS A 8 21.36 18.66 42.75
C HIS A 8 20.52 17.79 43.69
N ARG A 9 20.84 16.50 43.83
CA ARG A 9 20.15 15.58 44.76
C ARG A 9 20.31 16.07 46.20
N PRO A 10 19.22 16.18 46.98
CA PRO A 10 19.30 16.43 48.42
C PRO A 10 20.05 15.30 49.15
N HIS A 11 20.82 15.62 50.19
CA HIS A 11 21.58 14.62 50.95
C HIS A 11 20.74 13.81 51.92
N SER A 12 19.63 14.39 52.39
CA SER A 12 18.64 13.79 53.29
C SER A 12 17.23 14.10 52.75
N PRO A 13 16.21 13.27 53.04
CA PRO A 13 14.81 13.57 52.72
C PRO A 13 14.31 14.91 53.31
N SER A 14 14.95 15.39 54.38
CA SER A 14 14.64 16.68 55.01
C SER A 14 15.31 17.88 54.33
N ASP A 15 16.29 17.63 53.45
CA ASP A 15 17.09 18.68 52.83
C ASP A 15 16.43 19.15 51.54
N LEU A 16 16.59 20.44 51.24
CA LEU A 16 16.16 21.01 49.96
C LEU A 16 17.32 21.00 48.96
N SER A 17 16.97 20.78 47.69
CA SER A 17 17.90 20.92 46.57
C SER A 17 18.40 22.37 46.48
N LYS A 18 19.70 22.51 46.20
CA LYS A 18 20.38 23.79 46.03
C LYS A 18 20.34 24.31 44.59
N ASP A 19 19.58 23.68 43.70
CA ASP A 19 19.42 24.21 42.33
C ASP A 19 18.69 25.55 42.32
N ASN A 20 19.18 26.49 41.52
CA ASN A 20 18.66 27.86 41.50
C ASN A 20 17.30 28.00 40.79
N ALA A 21 17.00 27.13 39.82
CA ALA A 21 15.82 27.27 38.97
C ALA A 21 14.73 26.23 39.31
N PHE A 22 15.15 24.99 39.54
CA PHE A 22 14.30 23.82 39.76
C PHE A 22 14.45 23.23 41.17
N GLY A 23 15.15 23.90 42.09
CA GLY A 23 15.37 23.43 43.47
C GLY A 23 14.09 22.92 44.17
N PRO A 24 12.98 23.67 44.17
CA PRO A 24 11.72 23.20 44.75
C PRO A 24 11.20 21.91 44.11
N TYR A 25 11.27 21.79 42.79
CA TYR A 25 10.82 20.61 42.05
C TYR A 25 11.70 19.38 42.35
N ILE A 26 13.02 19.55 42.33
CA ILE A 26 13.97 18.46 42.65
C ILE A 26 13.79 17.96 44.09
N SER A 27 13.41 18.86 45.01
CA SER A 27 13.22 18.53 46.43
C SER A 27 11.97 17.67 46.70
N ILE A 28 11.02 17.62 45.77
CA ILE A 28 9.76 16.86 45.91
C ILE A 28 9.71 15.62 45.01
N LEU A 29 10.78 15.33 44.25
CA LEU A 29 10.91 14.08 43.52
C LEU A 29 10.99 12.90 44.51
N PRO A 30 10.55 11.68 44.12
CA PRO A 30 10.71 10.50 44.96
C PRO A 30 12.15 10.32 45.43
N SER A 31 12.33 9.99 46.70
CA SER A 31 13.64 9.82 47.34
C SER A 31 14.38 8.56 46.91
N ASP A 32 13.64 7.51 46.57
CA ASP A 32 14.11 6.16 46.31
C ASP A 32 13.21 5.47 45.28
N PHE A 33 13.73 4.36 44.75
CA PHE A 33 13.07 3.51 43.77
C PHE A 33 13.31 2.04 44.13
N ASP A 34 13.26 1.71 45.43
CA ASP A 34 13.56 0.36 45.91
C ASP A 34 12.54 -0.67 45.38
N ALA A 35 11.36 -0.24 44.91
CA ALA A 35 10.36 -1.07 44.23
C ALA A 35 10.49 -1.15 42.69
N HIS A 36 11.44 -0.43 42.07
CA HIS A 36 11.60 -0.46 40.62
C HIS A 36 12.49 -1.65 40.20
N PRO A 37 12.12 -2.45 39.18
CA PRO A 37 12.85 -3.67 38.83
C PRO A 37 14.28 -3.45 38.34
N LEU A 38 14.56 -2.27 37.74
CA LEU A 38 15.93 -1.89 37.41
C LEU A 38 16.81 -1.79 38.68
N THR A 39 16.28 -1.29 39.79
CA THR A 39 17.00 -1.20 41.06
C THR A 39 17.37 -2.58 41.56
N TRP A 40 16.46 -3.54 41.49
CA TRP A 40 16.70 -4.95 41.86
C TRP A 40 17.78 -5.62 40.99
N LEU A 41 17.98 -5.16 39.76
CA LEU A 41 18.97 -5.73 38.83
C LEU A 41 20.35 -5.07 38.96
N ILE A 42 20.41 -3.77 39.27
CA ILE A 42 21.65 -3.00 39.37
C ILE A 42 22.23 -3.05 40.78
N ARG A 43 21.39 -3.02 41.81
CA ARG A 43 21.82 -3.03 43.21
C ARG A 43 21.99 -4.47 43.68
N PRO A 44 23.15 -4.86 44.23
CA PRO A 44 23.32 -6.22 44.76
C PRO A 44 22.55 -6.40 46.07
N ARG A 45 22.16 -7.64 46.39
CA ARG A 45 21.66 -8.02 47.72
C ARG A 45 22.73 -7.71 48.76
N ASP A 46 22.35 -6.96 49.79
CA ASP A 46 23.21 -6.64 50.94
C ASP A 46 22.66 -7.37 52.17
N PRO A 47 23.31 -8.45 52.63
CA PRO A 47 22.81 -9.25 53.75
C PRO A 47 22.83 -8.52 55.09
N ASP A 48 23.54 -7.39 55.20
CA ASP A 48 23.69 -6.62 56.43
C ASP A 48 22.70 -5.43 56.51
N ALA A 49 21.92 -5.18 55.45
CA ALA A 49 20.98 -4.06 55.37
C ALA A 49 19.52 -4.56 55.37
N GLU A 50 18.74 -4.23 56.41
CA GLU A 50 17.31 -4.54 56.45
C GLU A 50 16.53 -3.66 55.45
N ARG A 51 16.23 -4.19 54.26
CA ARG A 51 15.41 -3.54 53.22
C ARG A 51 14.41 -4.52 52.61
N GLU A 52 13.29 -4.70 53.32
CA GLU A 52 12.23 -5.65 52.98
C GLU A 52 11.75 -5.55 51.52
N ASP A 53 11.52 -4.34 51.01
CA ASP A 53 11.06 -4.12 49.63
C ASP A 53 12.09 -4.53 48.56
N LEU A 54 13.38 -4.29 48.83
CA LEU A 54 14.46 -4.62 47.91
C LEU A 54 14.68 -6.14 47.85
N ASP A 55 14.64 -6.80 49.00
CA ASP A 55 14.77 -8.26 49.11
C ASP A 55 13.62 -8.98 48.41
N MET A 56 12.38 -8.52 48.64
CA MET A 56 11.21 -9.00 47.92
C MET A 56 11.34 -8.80 46.41
N GLY A 57 11.87 -7.65 45.99
CA GLY A 57 12.16 -7.35 44.59
C GLY A 57 13.14 -8.33 43.94
N HIS A 58 14.21 -8.68 44.64
CA HIS A 58 15.15 -9.69 44.17
C HIS A 58 14.50 -11.08 44.02
N ASP A 59 13.66 -11.49 44.97
CA ASP A 59 12.91 -12.74 44.89
C ASP A 59 11.92 -12.74 43.70
N LEU A 60 11.29 -11.60 43.42
CA LEU A 60 10.39 -11.42 42.28
C LEU A 60 11.14 -11.52 40.94
N LEU A 61 12.37 -11.00 40.84
CA LEU A 61 13.17 -11.14 39.62
C LEU A 61 13.42 -12.60 39.27
N GLU A 62 13.70 -13.46 40.27
CA GLU A 62 13.95 -14.88 40.07
C GLU A 62 12.74 -15.61 39.45
N HIS A 63 11.52 -15.12 39.71
CA HIS A 63 10.26 -15.70 39.23
C HIS A 63 9.67 -14.96 38.01
N THR A 64 10.34 -13.89 37.54
CA THR A 64 9.83 -13.06 36.45
C THR A 64 9.94 -13.79 35.10
N PRO A 65 8.90 -13.73 34.22
CA PRO A 65 8.97 -14.37 32.91
C PRO A 65 10.16 -13.88 32.07
N ARG A 66 10.82 -14.80 31.34
CA ARG A 66 12.00 -14.48 30.51
C ARG A 66 11.81 -13.32 29.54
N GLY A 67 10.61 -13.21 28.95
CA GLY A 67 10.31 -12.10 28.03
C GLY A 67 10.33 -10.73 28.70
N VAL A 68 9.96 -10.66 29.99
CA VAL A 68 10.02 -9.43 30.81
C VAL A 68 11.46 -9.17 31.23
N LEU A 69 12.19 -10.22 31.66
CA LEU A 69 13.62 -10.11 32.00
C LEU A 69 14.46 -9.59 30.83
N ASN A 70 14.25 -10.10 29.61
CA ASN A 70 14.96 -9.60 28.42
C ASN A 70 14.70 -8.11 28.16
N THR A 71 13.47 -7.64 28.36
CA THR A 71 13.14 -6.22 28.24
C THR A 71 13.83 -5.41 29.33
N LEU A 72 13.81 -5.89 30.57
CA LEU A 72 14.49 -5.27 31.71
C LEU A 72 16.01 -5.20 31.54
N GLU A 73 16.63 -6.25 31.00
CA GLU A 73 18.05 -6.26 30.64
C GLU A 73 18.37 -5.21 29.58
N GLY A 74 17.44 -4.98 28.63
CA GLY A 74 17.49 -3.87 27.69
C GLY A 74 17.56 -2.51 28.41
N VAL A 75 16.66 -2.27 29.36
CA VAL A 75 16.66 -1.05 30.21
C VAL A 75 17.99 -0.91 30.95
N ALA A 76 18.47 -1.99 31.57
CA ALA A 76 19.74 -2.01 32.29
C ALA A 76 20.94 -1.74 31.38
N ALA A 77 20.93 -2.22 30.13
CA ALA A 77 21.95 -1.90 29.16
C ALA A 77 21.93 -0.41 28.78
N ARG A 78 20.74 0.22 28.67
CA ARG A 78 20.63 1.67 28.44
C ARG A 78 21.21 2.45 29.63
N PHE A 79 20.83 2.09 30.85
CA PHE A 79 21.37 2.68 32.07
C PHE A 79 22.90 2.61 32.13
N ARG A 80 23.49 1.41 31.93
CA ARG A 80 24.95 1.23 31.96
C ARG A 80 25.66 2.08 30.90
N ARG A 81 25.12 2.14 29.68
CA ARG A 81 25.67 2.98 28.60
C ARG A 81 25.61 4.47 28.92
N ASP A 82 24.54 4.93 29.58
CA ASP A 82 24.44 6.33 30.02
C ASP A 82 25.38 6.62 31.18
N TRP A 83 25.57 5.65 32.08
CA TRP A 83 26.53 5.72 33.18
C TRP A 83 27.99 5.77 32.68
N GLU A 84 28.33 5.08 31.60
CA GLU A 84 29.64 5.18 30.94
C GLU A 84 29.94 6.61 30.44
N ARG A 85 28.93 7.44 30.19
CA ARG A 85 29.12 8.84 29.76
C ARG A 85 29.48 9.78 30.91
N ARG A 86 29.61 9.29 32.15
CA ARG A 86 29.93 10.08 33.35
C ARG A 86 31.28 10.80 33.27
N ASP A 87 32.24 10.24 32.54
CA ASP A 87 33.61 10.78 32.41
C ASP A 87 33.75 11.90 31.38
N ASN A 88 32.63 12.43 30.88
CA ASN A 88 32.66 13.53 29.92
C ASN A 88 33.32 14.79 30.53
N PRO A 89 34.38 15.35 29.92
CA PRO A 89 35.14 16.47 30.48
C PRO A 89 34.32 17.73 30.80
N THR A 90 33.27 17.99 30.01
CA THR A 90 32.38 19.15 30.21
C THR A 90 31.51 18.99 31.46
N ILE A 91 31.11 17.75 31.75
CA ILE A 91 30.28 17.39 32.92
C ILE A 91 31.11 17.48 34.20
N LEU A 92 32.35 16.98 34.16
CA LEU A 92 33.31 17.07 35.28
C LEU A 92 33.61 18.53 35.67
N ALA A 93 33.69 19.42 34.68
CA ALA A 93 33.93 20.84 34.90
C ALA A 93 32.77 21.54 35.63
N GLU A 94 31.52 21.26 35.25
CA GLU A 94 30.34 21.85 35.89
C GLU A 94 30.13 21.29 37.32
N ALA A 95 30.36 19.99 37.51
CA ALA A 95 30.30 19.36 38.82
C ALA A 95 31.30 19.99 39.82
N LYS A 96 32.53 20.27 39.35
CA LYS A 96 33.56 20.95 40.14
C LYS A 96 33.19 22.39 40.49
N LYS A 97 32.54 23.11 39.57
CA LYS A 97 32.09 24.49 39.77
C LYS A 97 31.02 24.62 40.86
N GLN A 98 30.21 23.59 41.05
CA GLN A 98 29.16 23.56 42.08
C GLN A 98 29.65 23.11 43.47
N GLY A 99 30.97 22.90 43.66
CA GLY A 99 31.52 22.56 44.97
C GLY A 99 31.22 21.13 45.44
N ARG A 100 30.61 20.28 44.60
CA ARG A 100 30.63 18.83 44.83
C ARG A 100 32.06 18.34 44.64
N LYS A 101 32.66 17.85 45.72
CA LYS A 101 33.75 16.87 45.58
C LYS A 101 33.08 15.62 45.02
N LEU A 102 33.07 15.46 43.69
CA LEU A 102 32.86 14.13 43.13
C LEU A 102 33.95 13.27 43.78
N GLN A 103 33.55 12.42 44.74
CA GLN A 103 34.35 11.26 45.06
C GLN A 103 34.65 10.56 43.73
N SER A 104 35.79 9.87 43.63
CA SER A 104 36.15 9.13 42.42
C SER A 104 34.89 8.44 41.88
N LEU A 105 34.53 8.73 40.63
CA LEU A 105 33.31 8.30 39.92
C LEU A 105 33.12 6.77 39.82
N ASP A 106 33.89 6.01 40.61
CA ASP A 106 33.97 4.57 40.69
C ASP A 106 33.42 4.01 42.01
N SER A 107 32.84 4.85 42.88
CA SER A 107 32.14 4.37 44.08
C SER A 107 30.73 3.88 43.73
N SER A 108 30.37 2.68 44.21
CA SER A 108 29.02 2.12 44.09
C SER A 108 27.94 3.08 44.58
N VAL A 109 28.26 3.95 45.55
CA VAL A 109 27.33 4.97 46.07
C VAL A 109 26.93 5.97 44.98
N VAL A 110 27.87 6.44 44.15
CA VAL A 110 27.59 7.43 43.11
C VAL A 110 26.80 6.80 41.96
N GLU A 111 27.04 5.53 41.66
CA GLU A 111 26.23 4.78 40.68
C GLU A 111 24.77 4.68 41.15
N GLN A 112 24.53 4.43 42.44
CA GLN A 112 23.17 4.43 43.01
C GLN A 112 22.53 5.82 43.03
N GLU A 113 23.32 6.89 43.26
CA GLU A 113 22.80 8.26 43.11
C GLU A 113 22.46 8.61 41.66
N PHE A 114 23.25 8.12 40.71
CA PHE A 114 22.96 8.30 39.29
C PHE A 114 21.75 7.50 38.86
N LEU A 115 21.59 6.27 39.37
CA LEU A 115 20.40 5.44 39.16
C LEU A 115 19.12 6.17 39.60
N TRP A 116 19.14 6.82 40.77
CA TRP A 116 18.03 7.67 41.22
C TRP A 116 17.71 8.80 40.24
N GLY A 117 18.74 9.52 39.77
CA GLY A 117 18.55 10.61 38.80
C GLY A 117 18.09 10.09 37.43
N TRP A 118 18.54 8.91 37.03
CA TRP A 118 18.19 8.27 35.77
C TRP A 118 16.75 7.75 35.80
N LEU A 119 16.34 7.10 36.88
CA LEU A 119 14.96 6.65 37.07
C LEU A 119 13.99 7.82 37.17
N ASN A 120 14.31 8.89 37.89
CA ASN A 120 13.47 10.09 37.88
C ASN A 120 13.25 10.63 36.47
N VAL A 121 14.28 10.67 35.63
CA VAL A 121 14.14 11.13 34.24
C VAL A 121 13.31 10.16 33.40
N ASN A 122 13.70 8.89 33.33
CA ASN A 122 13.06 7.92 32.40
C ASN A 122 11.66 7.48 32.84
N THR A 123 11.23 7.78 34.07
CA THR A 123 9.85 7.49 34.49
C THR A 123 8.91 8.70 34.35
N ARG A 124 9.45 9.90 34.08
CA ARG A 124 8.70 11.17 34.15
C ARG A 124 8.94 12.12 32.98
N CYS A 125 9.94 11.85 32.13
CA CYS A 125 10.22 12.72 31.01
C CYS A 125 9.16 12.58 29.93
N ILE A 126 8.82 13.70 29.31
CA ILE A 126 7.84 13.77 28.24
C ILE A 126 8.51 14.29 26.98
N TYR A 127 7.99 13.84 25.85
CA TYR A 127 8.26 14.52 24.60
C TYR A 127 7.37 15.77 24.48
N HIS A 128 8.00 16.93 24.23
CA HIS A 128 7.31 18.13 23.80
C HIS A 128 8.16 18.87 22.78
N ARG A 129 7.53 19.40 21.72
CA ARG A 129 8.28 20.05 20.63
C ARG A 129 8.82 21.42 21.07
N LEU A 130 10.02 21.43 21.63
CA LEU A 130 10.76 22.62 22.08
C LEU A 130 11.74 23.15 21.02
N CYS A 131 12.25 22.27 20.18
CA CYS A 131 13.20 22.56 19.11
C CYS A 131 12.52 22.61 17.73
N PRO A 132 13.15 23.27 16.73
CA PRO A 132 12.60 23.36 15.36
C PRO A 132 12.36 21.99 14.71
N THR A 133 13.24 21.03 14.95
CA THR A 133 13.18 19.68 14.37
C THR A 133 12.58 18.68 15.36
N ARG A 134 11.72 17.78 14.89
CA ARG A 134 11.09 16.74 15.73
C ARG A 134 12.09 15.75 16.31
N GLN A 135 13.17 15.46 15.60
CA GLN A 135 14.21 14.52 16.04
C GLN A 135 15.23 15.14 17.01
N ASP A 136 15.06 16.41 17.40
CA ASP A 136 16.01 17.03 18.31
C ASP A 136 15.89 16.39 19.71
N PRO A 137 16.98 15.85 20.27
CA PRO A 137 16.94 15.25 21.61
C PRO A 137 16.58 16.27 22.71
N GLY A 138 16.71 17.58 22.44
CA GLY A 138 16.23 18.65 23.31
C GLY A 138 14.70 18.75 23.42
N ASN A 139 13.94 17.98 22.63
CA ASN A 139 12.48 17.86 22.78
C ASN A 139 12.05 16.98 23.97
N MET A 140 12.98 16.21 24.56
CA MET A 140 12.71 15.44 25.78
C MET A 140 12.95 16.32 27.00
N THR A 141 11.92 16.51 27.83
CA THR A 141 11.98 17.37 29.01
C THR A 141 11.24 16.77 30.20
N MET A 142 11.57 17.22 31.41
CA MET A 142 10.69 17.02 32.56
C MET A 142 9.75 18.22 32.68
N CYS A 143 8.51 17.98 33.10
CA CYS A 143 7.48 19.00 33.24
C CYS A 143 6.96 18.99 34.69
N PRO A 144 7.45 19.90 35.56
CA PRO A 144 7.00 19.97 36.94
C PRO A 144 5.48 20.09 37.05
N VAL A 145 4.91 19.52 38.11
CA VAL A 145 3.46 19.44 38.39
C VAL A 145 2.75 18.38 37.56
N LEU A 146 3.01 18.31 36.25
CA LEU A 146 2.38 17.34 35.36
C LEU A 146 2.75 15.90 35.74
N ASP A 147 4.02 15.68 36.06
CA ASP A 147 4.61 14.38 36.36
C ASP A 147 4.22 13.80 37.74
N PHE A 148 3.39 14.51 38.51
CA PHE A 148 2.74 13.96 39.72
C PHE A 148 1.44 13.24 39.44
N ALA A 149 0.82 13.46 38.28
CA ALA A 149 -0.44 12.79 37.95
C ALA A 149 -0.17 11.33 37.58
N ASN A 150 -0.88 10.41 38.23
CA ASN A 150 -0.71 8.97 38.04
C ASN A 150 -1.30 8.49 36.70
N HIS A 151 -0.85 7.32 36.27
CA HIS A 151 -1.36 6.65 35.07
C HIS A 151 -2.73 6.00 35.29
N THR A 152 -3.61 6.08 34.30
CA THR A 152 -4.75 5.17 34.16
C THR A 152 -5.01 4.80 32.70
N ASN A 153 -5.54 3.60 32.48
CA ASN A 153 -6.10 3.17 31.20
C ASN A 153 -7.62 3.33 31.13
N GLU A 154 -8.26 3.65 32.26
CA GLU A 154 -9.69 3.78 32.40
C GLU A 154 -10.10 5.25 32.37
N LEU A 155 -11.22 5.55 31.72
CA LEU A 155 -11.78 6.90 31.79
C LEU A 155 -12.32 7.14 33.22
N PRO A 156 -12.17 8.36 33.77
CA PRO A 156 -11.65 9.57 33.12
C PRO A 156 -10.15 9.79 33.32
N TYR A 157 -9.50 10.33 32.28
CA TYR A 157 -8.16 10.90 32.38
C TYR A 157 -8.06 12.20 31.59
N THR A 158 -7.13 13.06 31.98
CA THR A 158 -6.81 14.30 31.27
C THR A 158 -5.96 14.02 30.04
N TYR A 159 -6.04 14.87 29.02
CA TYR A 159 -5.29 14.70 27.78
C TYR A 159 -4.64 16.04 27.38
N PRO A 160 -3.46 16.00 26.74
CA PRO A 160 -2.78 17.20 26.32
C PRO A 160 -3.52 17.82 25.13
N GLU A 161 -3.59 19.14 25.10
CA GLU A 161 -3.95 19.86 23.89
C GLU A 161 -2.78 19.76 22.90
N PRO A 162 -3.02 19.33 21.65
CA PRO A 162 -1.96 19.26 20.67
C PRO A 162 -1.40 20.67 20.36
N SER A 163 -0.09 20.83 20.50
CA SER A 163 0.57 22.11 20.23
C SER A 163 0.41 22.51 18.75
N LYS A 164 0.41 23.82 18.45
CA LYS A 164 0.34 24.27 17.05
C LYS A 164 1.57 23.82 16.27
N ALA A 165 2.70 23.72 16.95
CA ALA A 165 3.93 23.16 16.40
C ALA A 165 3.76 21.70 15.97
N GLU A 166 2.99 20.89 16.69
CA GLU A 166 2.66 19.52 16.30
C GLU A 166 1.65 19.46 15.16
N VAL A 167 0.52 20.19 15.27
CA VAL A 167 -0.58 20.17 14.30
C VAL A 167 -0.15 20.71 12.94
N TRP A 168 0.52 21.86 12.91
CA TRP A 168 0.86 22.58 11.69
C TRP A 168 2.29 22.34 11.22
N ASN A 169 3.03 21.48 11.92
CA ASN A 169 4.44 21.19 11.70
C ASN A 169 5.33 22.45 11.63
N GLN A 170 5.01 23.49 12.39
CA GLN A 170 5.75 24.74 12.43
C GLN A 170 6.84 24.69 13.51
N ALA A 171 7.93 25.42 13.31
CA ALA A 171 8.97 25.55 14.33
C ALA A 171 8.40 26.30 15.56
N PRO A 172 8.71 25.88 16.80
CA PRO A 172 8.30 26.59 18.00
C PRO A 172 8.78 28.04 17.97
N SER A 173 7.95 28.98 18.41
CA SER A 173 8.30 30.41 18.45
C SER A 173 9.36 30.68 19.52
N LYS A 174 10.32 31.56 19.22
CA LYS A 174 11.45 31.88 20.13
C LYS A 174 11.04 32.58 21.43
N THR A 175 9.87 33.19 21.48
CA THR A 175 9.46 34.03 22.60
C THR A 175 8.59 33.28 23.62
N PHE A 176 7.85 32.28 23.17
CA PHE A 176 7.03 31.37 23.96
C PHE A 176 6.88 30.10 23.12
N GLY A 177 7.44 28.97 23.55
CA GLY A 177 6.89 27.68 23.13
C GLY A 177 5.42 27.67 23.53
N ASP A 178 4.53 27.05 22.75
CA ASP A 178 3.13 26.94 23.16
C ASP A 178 3.07 26.29 24.56
N ASP A 179 2.26 26.83 25.48
CA ASP A 179 2.10 26.25 26.82
C ASP A 179 1.67 24.77 26.72
N PHE A 180 2.18 23.92 27.62
CA PHE A 180 1.70 22.54 27.72
C PHE A 180 0.34 22.53 28.43
N ILE A 181 -0.73 22.49 27.65
CA ILE A 181 -2.10 22.58 28.17
C ILE A 181 -2.66 21.17 28.37
N LEU A 182 -3.19 20.91 29.57
CA LEU A 182 -4.01 19.73 29.85
C LEU A 182 -5.49 20.10 29.84
N LEU A 183 -6.28 19.30 29.11
CA LEU A 183 -7.72 19.44 29.04
C LEU A 183 -8.38 18.42 29.97
N SER A 184 -9.49 18.85 30.59
CA SER A 184 -10.31 17.98 31.43
C SER A 184 -10.88 16.80 30.62
N PRO A 185 -11.15 15.65 31.27
CA PRO A 185 -11.70 14.48 30.60
C PRO A 185 -13.00 14.84 29.85
N LYS A 186 -13.14 14.38 28.60
CA LYS A 186 -14.33 14.70 27.77
C LYS A 186 -15.60 14.01 28.26
N ASP A 187 -15.44 12.84 28.87
CA ASP A 187 -16.52 11.88 29.08
C ASP A 187 -17.06 11.86 30.52
N LYS A 188 -16.37 12.49 31.49
CA LYS A 188 -16.80 12.58 32.89
C LYS A 188 -16.28 13.88 33.52
N THR A 189 -17.14 14.53 34.29
CA THR A 189 -16.77 15.66 35.15
C THR A 189 -16.02 15.17 36.39
N LEU A 190 -14.90 15.81 36.71
CA LEU A 190 -14.15 15.57 37.96
C LEU A 190 -14.72 16.43 39.09
N TYR A 191 -14.81 15.86 40.30
CA TYR A 191 -15.30 16.52 41.50
C TYR A 191 -14.18 16.79 42.53
N PRO A 192 -14.33 17.79 43.41
CA PRO A 192 -13.35 18.06 44.47
C PRO A 192 -13.08 16.82 45.33
N GLY A 193 -11.80 16.49 45.50
CA GLY A 193 -11.35 15.29 46.23
C GLY A 193 -11.12 14.05 45.35
N GLU A 194 -11.51 14.07 44.06
CA GLU A 194 -11.11 13.03 43.10
C GLU A 194 -9.67 13.26 42.60
N GLU A 195 -8.94 12.17 42.38
CA GLU A 195 -7.59 12.20 41.82
C GLU A 195 -7.61 12.53 40.31
N VAL A 196 -6.63 13.29 39.86
CA VAL A 196 -6.47 13.65 38.44
C VAL A 196 -5.46 12.70 37.79
N PHE A 197 -5.94 11.89 36.85
CA PHE A 197 -5.10 10.93 36.14
C PHE A 197 -4.67 11.43 34.75
N LEU A 198 -3.54 10.88 34.29
CA LEU A 198 -3.03 10.96 32.92
C LEU A 198 -3.02 9.58 32.28
N LYS A 199 -2.97 9.54 30.95
CA LYS A 199 -2.60 8.33 30.22
C LYS A 199 -1.19 8.49 29.65
N TYR A 200 -0.22 7.86 30.31
CA TYR A 200 1.21 7.92 29.93
C TYR A 200 1.49 7.37 28.52
N GLY A 201 0.63 6.45 28.09
CA GLY A 201 0.68 5.76 26.81
C GLY A 201 -0.26 4.57 26.87
N SER A 202 -0.46 3.85 25.77
CA SER A 202 -1.24 2.60 25.80
C SER A 202 -0.34 1.41 26.12
N HIS A 203 0.64 1.59 27.01
CA HIS A 203 1.70 0.61 27.24
C HIS A 203 1.19 -0.72 27.80
N SER A 204 1.87 -1.80 27.42
CA SER A 204 1.64 -3.11 28.01
C SER A 204 2.12 -3.15 29.47
N ASN A 205 1.57 -4.04 30.31
CA ASN A 205 2.08 -4.24 31.68
C ASN A 205 3.56 -4.65 31.70
N ARG A 206 4.09 -5.26 30.64
CA ARG A 206 5.53 -5.52 30.53
C ARG A 206 6.31 -4.21 30.50
N THR A 207 5.93 -3.29 29.62
CA THR A 207 6.57 -1.98 29.49
C THR A 207 6.40 -1.16 30.76
N LEU A 208 5.18 -1.08 31.30
CA LEU A 208 4.91 -0.36 32.56
C LEU A 208 5.78 -0.87 33.71
N PHE A 209 5.93 -2.19 33.82
CA PHE A 209 6.75 -2.80 34.86
C PHE A 209 8.23 -2.48 34.65
N THR A 210 8.77 -2.72 33.45
CA THR A 210 10.22 -2.58 33.22
C THR A 210 10.71 -1.14 33.13
N GLU A 211 9.89 -0.23 32.61
CA GLU A 211 10.26 1.17 32.38
C GLU A 211 9.78 2.11 33.49
N TYR A 212 8.61 1.85 34.10
CA TYR A 212 8.01 2.73 35.11
C TYR A 212 7.91 2.12 36.51
N GLY A 213 8.14 0.82 36.67
CA GLY A 213 8.13 0.14 37.96
C GLY A 213 6.75 -0.18 38.53
N PHE A 214 5.69 -0.19 37.72
CA PHE A 214 4.35 -0.58 38.17
C PHE A 214 3.59 -1.41 37.13
N ILE A 215 2.51 -2.06 37.54
CA ILE A 215 1.59 -2.76 36.65
C ILE A 215 0.18 -2.21 36.82
N ASN A 216 -0.61 -2.22 35.76
CA ASN A 216 -2.04 -1.94 35.87
C ASN A 216 -2.79 -3.20 36.32
N ASN A 217 -3.78 -3.00 37.19
CA ASN A 217 -4.82 -3.98 37.42
C ASN A 217 -5.75 -3.99 36.21
N LEU A 218 -5.88 -5.15 35.57
CA LEU A 218 -6.75 -5.32 34.41
C LEU A 218 -8.14 -5.76 34.89
N ASP A 219 -9.14 -4.89 34.78
CA ASP A 219 -10.53 -5.32 34.89
C ASP A 219 -10.93 -6.09 33.63
N LEU A 220 -11.14 -7.39 33.80
CA LEU A 220 -11.55 -8.30 32.73
C LEU A 220 -12.87 -7.87 32.08
N ASN A 221 -13.80 -7.27 32.84
CA ASN A 221 -15.07 -6.80 32.28
C ASN A 221 -14.86 -5.61 31.33
N LEU A 222 -13.93 -4.71 31.67
CA LEU A 222 -13.59 -3.58 30.80
C LEU A 222 -12.83 -4.03 29.55
N LEU A 223 -11.96 -5.03 29.69
CA LEU A 223 -11.27 -5.68 28.59
C LEU A 223 -12.28 -6.33 27.61
N GLU A 224 -13.25 -7.09 28.12
CA GLU A 224 -14.30 -7.74 27.33
C GLU A 224 -15.27 -6.73 26.69
N SER A 225 -15.61 -5.65 27.39
CA SER A 225 -16.46 -4.57 26.86
C SER A 225 -15.79 -3.76 25.75
N GLY A 226 -14.49 -3.98 25.54
CA GLY A 226 -13.69 -3.32 24.53
C GLY A 226 -13.42 -1.84 24.78
N LYS A 227 -13.61 -1.38 26.01
CA LYS A 227 -13.39 0.04 26.39
C LYS A 227 -11.93 0.35 26.71
N LEU A 228 -11.10 -0.68 26.84
CA LEU A 228 -9.68 -0.56 27.16
C LEU A 228 -8.82 -0.56 25.89
N GLY A 229 -8.00 0.48 25.68
CA GLY A 229 -7.00 0.52 24.62
C GLY A 229 -5.62 0.20 25.17
N LEU A 230 -5.12 -1.01 24.88
CA LEU A 230 -3.87 -1.54 25.41
C LEU A 230 -2.94 -2.06 24.30
N GLU A 231 -1.65 -1.92 24.50
CA GLU A 231 -0.62 -2.58 23.73
C GLU A 231 -0.47 -4.02 24.22
N ALA A 232 -0.55 -4.95 23.27
CA ALA A 232 -0.37 -6.37 23.49
C ALA A 232 0.93 -6.81 22.80
N ASP A 233 1.88 -7.30 23.58
CA ASP A 233 3.07 -7.91 23.01
C ASP A 233 2.76 -9.32 22.45
N MET A 234 2.60 -9.38 21.13
CA MET A 234 2.37 -10.63 20.39
C MET A 234 3.65 -11.19 19.75
N THR A 235 4.81 -10.55 19.98
CA THR A 235 6.08 -10.85 19.32
C THR A 235 6.45 -12.32 19.46
N TRP A 236 6.28 -12.89 20.66
CA TRP A 236 6.57 -14.31 20.91
C TRP A 236 5.68 -15.27 20.11
N ARG A 237 4.40 -14.93 19.90
CA ARG A 237 3.48 -15.74 19.08
C ARG A 237 3.85 -15.63 17.61
N MET A 238 4.22 -14.43 17.16
CA MET A 238 4.67 -14.18 15.80
C MET A 238 5.96 -14.95 15.50
N SER A 239 6.97 -14.90 16.38
CA SER A 239 8.19 -15.71 16.23
C SER A 239 7.88 -17.21 16.17
N LYS A 240 6.99 -17.71 17.04
CA LYS A 240 6.60 -19.13 17.01
C LYS A 240 5.88 -19.49 15.69
N PHE A 241 5.07 -18.59 15.16
CA PHE A 241 4.38 -18.76 13.88
C PHE A 241 5.36 -18.75 12.70
N PHE A 242 6.34 -17.84 12.71
CA PHE A 242 7.39 -17.78 11.71
C PHE A 242 8.33 -18.98 11.77
N ALA A 243 8.75 -19.41 12.95
CA ALA A 243 9.58 -20.61 13.11
C ALA A 243 8.94 -21.86 12.45
N LYS A 244 7.60 -22.00 12.51
CA LYS A 244 6.88 -23.10 11.86
C LYS A 244 6.94 -23.06 10.31
N ARG A 245 7.30 -21.92 9.71
CA ARG A 245 7.38 -21.71 8.26
C ARG A 245 8.81 -21.88 7.71
N GLY A 246 9.76 -22.33 8.52
CA GLY A 246 11.15 -22.55 8.11
C GLY A 246 11.81 -21.29 7.55
N ASN A 247 12.59 -21.42 6.47
CA ASN A 247 13.36 -20.33 5.86
C ASN A 247 12.51 -19.11 5.48
N ILE A 248 11.27 -19.32 5.02
CA ILE A 248 10.33 -18.23 4.69
C ILE A 248 9.95 -17.45 5.95
N GLY A 249 9.74 -18.15 7.06
CA GLY A 249 9.42 -17.52 8.33
C GLY A 249 10.59 -16.74 8.91
N THR A 250 11.81 -17.29 8.84
CA THR A 250 13.02 -16.55 9.26
C THR A 250 13.18 -15.26 8.46
N TRP A 251 13.00 -15.33 7.14
CA TRP A 251 13.02 -14.14 6.28
C TRP A 251 11.90 -13.15 6.62
N MET A 252 10.68 -13.62 6.93
CA MET A 252 9.57 -12.74 7.36
C MET A 252 9.89 -12.01 8.67
N GLU A 253 10.47 -12.71 9.64
CA GLU A 253 10.85 -12.12 10.92
C GLU A 253 11.98 -11.09 10.74
N GLU A 254 13.01 -11.41 9.96
CA GLU A 254 14.09 -10.48 9.62
C GLU A 254 13.59 -9.26 8.84
N LEU A 255 12.65 -9.45 7.91
CA LEU A 255 12.03 -8.37 7.18
C LEU A 255 11.30 -7.42 8.15
N LEU A 256 10.46 -7.95 9.03
CA LEU A 256 9.73 -7.12 10.01
C LEU A 256 10.69 -6.37 10.94
N LYS A 257 11.79 -7.01 11.38
CA LYS A 257 12.83 -6.37 12.19
C LYS A 257 13.56 -5.27 11.43
N SER A 258 13.95 -5.53 10.19
CA SER A 258 14.70 -4.57 9.36
C SER A 258 13.84 -3.40 8.86
N THR A 259 12.52 -3.56 8.85
CA THR A 259 11.55 -2.55 8.40
C THR A 259 10.83 -1.86 9.56
N ASP A 260 11.27 -2.07 10.81
CA ASP A 260 10.73 -1.44 12.02
C ASP A 260 9.23 -1.74 12.26
N TYR A 261 8.76 -2.89 11.78
CA TYR A 261 7.41 -3.42 12.01
C TYR A 261 7.40 -4.57 13.02
N TRP A 262 8.52 -4.79 13.72
CA TRP A 262 8.66 -5.83 14.73
C TRP A 262 8.56 -5.25 16.13
N GLY A 263 7.63 -5.76 16.93
CA GLY A 263 7.45 -5.33 18.30
C GLY A 263 6.03 -5.53 18.81
N PRO A 264 5.70 -4.96 19.97
CA PRO A 264 4.37 -5.03 20.53
C PRO A 264 3.34 -4.33 19.61
N VAL A 265 2.11 -4.83 19.62
CA VAL A 265 1.03 -4.34 18.74
C VAL A 265 -0.04 -3.68 19.58
N LEU A 266 -0.48 -2.49 19.17
CA LEU A 266 -1.61 -1.83 19.82
C LEU A 266 -2.93 -2.56 19.49
N CYS A 267 -3.56 -3.15 20.50
CA CYS A 267 -4.87 -3.75 20.38
C CYS A 267 -5.93 -2.78 20.92
N ARG A 268 -6.71 -2.20 20.01
CA ARG A 268 -7.93 -1.45 20.37
C ARG A 268 -9.13 -2.34 20.10
N ALA A 269 -9.87 -2.69 21.15
CA ALA A 269 -11.18 -3.28 20.96
C ALA A 269 -12.12 -2.19 20.41
N LEU A 270 -12.64 -2.40 19.20
CA LEU A 270 -13.66 -1.53 18.63
C LEU A 270 -15.00 -1.99 19.20
N GLY A 271 -15.69 -1.10 19.92
CA GLY A 271 -16.99 -1.37 20.51
C GLY A 271 -18.00 -1.91 19.48
N THR A 272 -18.89 -2.77 19.97
CA THR A 272 -19.83 -3.63 19.24
C THR A 272 -20.75 -2.97 18.21
N ALA A 273 -20.77 -1.64 18.09
CA ALA A 273 -21.52 -0.93 17.05
C ALA A 273 -20.89 -1.06 15.64
N GLN A 274 -19.59 -1.32 15.52
CA GLN A 274 -18.92 -1.57 14.23
C GLN A 274 -18.82 -3.06 13.87
N HIS A 275 -19.11 -3.96 14.81
CA HIS A 275 -18.91 -5.41 14.64
C HIS A 275 -19.93 -6.07 13.68
N GLY A 276 -21.09 -5.43 13.47
CA GLY A 276 -22.11 -5.93 12.53
C GLY A 276 -21.69 -5.83 11.04
N GLU A 277 -20.79 -4.90 10.69
CA GLU A 277 -20.26 -4.79 9.33
C GLU A 277 -18.93 -5.54 9.15
N GLU A 278 -18.11 -5.68 10.20
CA GLU A 278 -16.80 -6.34 10.10
C GLU A 278 -16.86 -7.88 10.12
N LEU A 279 -17.87 -8.48 10.77
CA LEU A 279 -18.06 -9.95 10.72
C LEU A 279 -18.51 -10.45 9.34
N LYS A 280 -19.19 -9.62 8.54
CA LYS A 280 -19.44 -9.92 7.11
C LYS A 280 -18.14 -9.94 6.30
N ASN A 281 -17.21 -9.03 6.62
CA ASN A 281 -15.91 -8.95 5.95
C ASN A 281 -14.98 -10.11 6.36
N HIS A 282 -15.08 -10.65 7.57
CA HIS A 282 -14.28 -11.81 7.99
C HIS A 282 -14.72 -13.13 7.35
N GLN A 283 -16.02 -13.32 7.13
CA GLN A 283 -16.50 -14.47 6.33
C GLN A 283 -16.13 -14.34 4.84
N GLU A 284 -16.02 -13.12 4.29
CA GLU A 284 -15.49 -12.89 2.95
C GLU A 284 -13.99 -13.19 2.82
N ILE A 285 -13.19 -13.06 3.90
CA ILE A 285 -11.76 -13.41 3.90
C ILE A 285 -11.55 -14.93 3.80
N GLU A 286 -12.36 -15.74 4.49
CA GLU A 286 -12.30 -17.20 4.36
C GLU A 286 -12.87 -17.69 3.01
N SER A 287 -13.86 -17.01 2.43
CA SER A 287 -14.39 -17.36 1.10
C SER A 287 -13.54 -16.86 -0.08
N SER A 288 -12.68 -15.85 0.14
CA SER A 288 -11.72 -15.35 -0.87
C SER A 288 -10.47 -16.23 -1.00
N ILE A 289 -10.27 -17.15 -0.06
CA ILE A 289 -9.27 -18.21 -0.13
C ILE A 289 -10.02 -19.50 -0.51
N GLY A 290 -10.37 -19.63 -1.78
CA GLY A 290 -10.93 -20.87 -2.33
C GLY A 290 -10.00 -22.08 -2.16
N PRO A 291 -10.53 -23.30 -2.16
CA PRO A 291 -9.93 -24.47 -1.53
C PRO A 291 -8.86 -25.14 -2.41
N GLN A 292 -8.03 -25.95 -1.73
CA GLN A 292 -7.10 -26.95 -2.25
C GLN A 292 -5.66 -26.51 -2.56
N LEU A 293 -4.78 -26.86 -1.63
CA LEU A 293 -3.51 -27.51 -1.94
C LEU A 293 -3.41 -28.73 -1.01
N GLU A 294 -3.96 -29.87 -1.45
CA GLU A 294 -3.52 -31.16 -0.93
C GLU A 294 -2.08 -31.44 -1.39
N PRO A 295 -1.25 -32.11 -0.57
CA PRO A 295 0.12 -32.42 -0.94
C PRO A 295 0.15 -33.73 -1.72
N SER A 296 0.12 -33.64 -3.05
CA SER A 296 0.53 -34.73 -3.93
C SER A 296 1.60 -34.21 -4.86
N PHE A 297 2.86 -34.51 -4.55
CA PHE A 297 3.94 -34.91 -5.47
C PHE A 297 5.23 -35.01 -4.63
N LEU A 298 5.39 -36.19 -4.01
CA LEU A 298 6.70 -36.75 -3.71
C LEU A 298 7.25 -37.25 -5.06
N GLU A 299 8.18 -36.51 -5.65
CA GLU A 299 9.10 -37.11 -6.60
C GLU A 299 10.52 -36.67 -6.22
N SER A 300 11.30 -37.71 -5.93
CA SER A 300 12.70 -37.69 -5.57
C SER A 300 13.54 -37.14 -6.72
N ASP A 301 14.39 -36.17 -6.44
CA ASP A 301 15.65 -36.05 -7.15
C ASP A 301 16.77 -35.77 -6.14
N ASN A 302 17.45 -36.86 -5.78
CA ASN A 302 18.77 -36.84 -5.17
C ASN A 302 19.77 -36.45 -6.27
N GLY A 303 20.20 -35.19 -6.26
CA GLY A 303 21.25 -34.70 -7.14
C GLY A 303 22.18 -33.75 -6.40
N SER A 304 23.17 -34.32 -5.72
CA SER A 304 24.31 -33.59 -5.19
C SER A 304 25.08 -32.92 -6.33
N GLY A 305 25.03 -31.59 -6.40
CA GLY A 305 25.79 -30.81 -7.38
C GLY A 305 25.86 -29.36 -6.96
N THR A 306 26.99 -28.96 -6.38
CA THR A 306 27.40 -27.55 -6.25
C THR A 306 27.47 -26.90 -7.64
N PRO A 307 26.83 -25.75 -7.92
CA PRO A 307 27.14 -24.99 -9.11
C PRO A 307 28.23 -23.96 -8.80
N SER A 308 29.37 -24.22 -9.42
CA SER A 308 30.44 -23.28 -9.69
C SER A 308 29.94 -22.04 -10.44
N SER A 309 30.56 -20.91 -10.11
CA SER A 309 30.59 -19.67 -10.87
C SER A 309 30.79 -19.86 -12.38
N ASN A 310 30.11 -19.03 -13.17
CA ASN A 310 30.20 -18.83 -14.62
C ASN A 310 29.22 -19.62 -15.49
N GLU A 311 27.96 -19.15 -15.54
CA GLU A 311 27.20 -19.15 -16.79
C GLU A 311 26.65 -17.75 -17.03
N GLY A 312 26.99 -17.17 -18.18
CA GLY A 312 26.48 -15.88 -18.62
C GLY A 312 24.99 -15.98 -18.88
N SER A 313 24.20 -15.33 -18.02
CA SER A 313 22.76 -15.20 -18.20
C SER A 313 22.46 -14.44 -19.49
N ALA A 314 22.11 -15.18 -20.56
CA ALA A 314 21.30 -14.64 -21.63
C ALA A 314 19.97 -14.21 -21.01
N CYS A 315 19.88 -12.93 -20.63
CA CYS A 315 18.70 -12.34 -20.04
C CYS A 315 17.59 -12.30 -21.10
N PHE A 316 16.72 -13.32 -21.11
CA PHE A 316 15.56 -13.37 -21.98
C PHE A 316 14.53 -12.36 -21.47
N HIS A 317 14.59 -11.13 -21.98
CA HIS A 317 13.68 -10.06 -21.57
C HIS A 317 12.25 -10.34 -22.10
N PRO A 318 11.22 -10.44 -21.24
CA PRO A 318 9.85 -10.73 -21.66
C PRO A 318 9.26 -9.70 -22.63
N HIS A 319 9.80 -8.47 -22.63
CA HIS A 319 9.44 -7.43 -23.62
C HIS A 319 9.79 -7.84 -25.06
N ASN A 320 10.85 -8.62 -25.28
CA ASN A 320 11.29 -8.99 -26.61
C ASN A 320 10.33 -10.01 -27.25
N TYR A 321 9.77 -10.94 -26.47
CA TYR A 321 8.85 -11.94 -26.99
C TYR A 321 7.52 -11.32 -27.47
N TYR A 322 6.90 -10.50 -26.62
CA TYR A 322 5.62 -9.87 -26.93
C TYR A 322 5.73 -8.91 -28.13
N SER A 323 6.80 -8.11 -28.20
CA SER A 323 7.05 -7.25 -29.36
C SER A 323 7.35 -8.07 -30.64
N THR A 324 8.02 -9.21 -30.52
CA THR A 324 8.29 -10.08 -31.67
C THR A 324 7.00 -10.70 -32.21
N GLU A 325 6.13 -11.16 -31.33
CA GLU A 325 4.82 -11.71 -31.69
C GLU A 325 3.96 -10.69 -32.44
N ALA A 326 3.75 -9.50 -31.86
CA ALA A 326 2.98 -8.43 -32.51
C ALA A 326 3.55 -8.07 -33.90
N ILE A 327 4.88 -8.02 -34.07
CA ILE A 327 5.51 -7.78 -35.38
C ILE A 327 5.16 -8.88 -36.38
N VAL A 328 5.22 -10.14 -35.97
CA VAL A 328 4.93 -11.28 -36.84
C VAL A 328 3.45 -11.26 -37.24
N VAL A 329 2.54 -11.07 -36.29
CA VAL A 329 1.09 -11.01 -36.56
C VAL A 329 0.74 -9.85 -37.49
N LEU A 330 1.25 -8.64 -37.22
CA LEU A 330 1.06 -7.47 -38.09
C LEU A 330 1.62 -7.71 -39.50
N ALA A 331 2.76 -8.41 -39.62
CA ALA A 331 3.30 -8.79 -40.93
C ALA A 331 2.37 -9.77 -41.66
N MET A 332 1.81 -10.79 -40.98
CA MET A 332 0.85 -11.71 -41.59
C MET A 332 -0.39 -10.98 -42.12
N VAL A 333 -0.91 -10.02 -41.35
CA VAL A 333 -2.07 -9.19 -41.73
C VAL A 333 -1.74 -8.28 -42.90
N ALA A 334 -0.58 -7.62 -42.88
CA ALA A 334 -0.13 -6.73 -43.95
C ALA A 334 0.11 -7.48 -45.27
N ILE A 335 0.74 -8.67 -45.21
CA ILE A 335 0.93 -9.55 -46.37
C ILE A 335 -0.41 -9.98 -46.94
N THR A 336 -1.34 -10.43 -46.08
CA THR A 336 -2.69 -10.83 -46.48
C THR A 336 -3.42 -9.69 -47.19
N PHE A 337 -3.42 -8.49 -46.60
CA PHE A 337 -4.03 -7.31 -47.21
C PHE A 337 -3.38 -6.93 -48.55
N GLY A 338 -2.04 -6.98 -48.62
CA GLY A 338 -1.29 -6.68 -49.85
C GLY A 338 -1.60 -7.65 -50.99
N MET A 339 -1.69 -8.95 -50.70
CA MET A 339 -2.07 -9.97 -51.69
C MET A 339 -3.49 -9.77 -52.21
N VAL A 340 -4.44 -9.47 -51.34
CA VAL A 340 -5.83 -9.22 -51.74
C VAL A 340 -5.91 -7.95 -52.59
N ARG A 341 -5.32 -6.84 -52.13
CA ARG A 341 -5.35 -5.56 -52.86
C ARG A 341 -4.67 -5.63 -54.24
N GLY A 342 -3.67 -6.50 -54.40
CA GLY A 342 -2.99 -6.68 -55.69
C GLY A 342 -3.85 -7.37 -56.76
N GLU A 343 -4.92 -8.05 -56.35
CA GLU A 343 -5.70 -8.95 -57.22
C GLU A 343 -7.17 -8.52 -57.36
N VAL A 344 -7.70 -7.71 -56.42
CA VAL A 344 -9.10 -7.22 -56.45
C VAL A 344 -9.23 -5.74 -56.10
N ASP A 345 -10.28 -5.10 -56.63
CA ASP A 345 -10.65 -3.72 -56.24
C ASP A 345 -11.34 -3.71 -54.88
N ILE A 346 -10.63 -3.24 -53.87
CA ILE A 346 -11.09 -3.13 -52.48
C ILE A 346 -12.25 -2.13 -52.30
N ALA A 347 -12.59 -1.32 -53.30
CA ALA A 347 -13.75 -0.44 -53.28
C ALA A 347 -15.08 -1.22 -53.42
N GLU A 348 -15.03 -2.45 -53.95
CA GLU A 348 -16.23 -3.28 -54.08
C GLU A 348 -16.77 -3.70 -52.69
N SER A 349 -18.10 -3.68 -52.54
CA SER A 349 -18.80 -3.89 -51.26
C SER A 349 -18.36 -5.17 -50.52
N ARG A 350 -18.09 -6.25 -51.27
CA ARG A 350 -17.63 -7.54 -50.73
C ARG A 350 -16.24 -7.45 -50.10
N TYR A 351 -15.30 -6.75 -50.74
CA TYR A 351 -13.91 -6.64 -50.27
C TYR A 351 -13.69 -5.48 -49.28
N ARG A 352 -14.59 -4.50 -49.25
CA ARG A 352 -14.61 -3.44 -48.23
C ARG A 352 -14.81 -3.98 -46.82
N THR A 353 -15.63 -5.03 -46.69
CA THR A 353 -15.86 -5.74 -45.41
C THR A 353 -14.60 -6.44 -44.91
N LEU A 354 -13.91 -7.15 -45.82
CA LEU A 354 -12.63 -7.80 -45.52
C LEU A 354 -11.55 -6.79 -45.10
N SER A 355 -11.44 -5.69 -45.84
CA SER A 355 -10.48 -4.61 -45.55
C SER A 355 -10.72 -4.00 -44.16
N CYS A 356 -11.99 -3.83 -43.77
CA CYS A 356 -12.36 -3.36 -42.44
C CYS A 356 -11.91 -4.34 -41.34
N TYR A 357 -12.14 -5.64 -41.51
CA TYR A 357 -11.74 -6.63 -40.51
C TYR A 357 -10.23 -6.74 -40.34
N LEU A 358 -9.46 -6.77 -41.43
CA LEU A 358 -7.99 -6.76 -41.38
C LEU A 358 -7.45 -5.50 -40.68
N ALA A 359 -8.02 -4.33 -40.99
CA ALA A 359 -7.59 -3.07 -40.38
C ALA A 359 -7.93 -2.98 -38.88
N LEU A 360 -9.09 -3.47 -38.46
CA LEU A 360 -9.45 -3.51 -37.04
C LEU A 360 -8.59 -4.47 -36.25
N PHE A 361 -8.28 -5.62 -36.84
CA PHE A 361 -7.41 -6.61 -36.22
C PHE A 361 -6.00 -6.03 -36.03
N ALA A 362 -5.45 -5.35 -37.04
CA ALA A 362 -4.17 -4.64 -36.91
C ALA A 362 -4.22 -3.52 -35.85
N LEU A 363 -5.32 -2.75 -35.78
CA LEU A 363 -5.49 -1.73 -34.75
C LEU A 363 -5.53 -2.35 -33.34
N ALA A 364 -6.18 -3.51 -33.19
CA ALA A 364 -6.28 -4.23 -31.93
C ALA A 364 -4.91 -4.72 -31.45
N GLU A 365 -4.10 -5.30 -32.33
CA GLU A 365 -2.71 -5.69 -32.05
C GLU A 365 -1.86 -4.52 -31.56
N ILE A 366 -1.94 -3.37 -32.26
CA ILE A 366 -1.21 -2.16 -31.87
C ILE A 366 -1.70 -1.66 -30.51
N PHE A 367 -3.01 -1.64 -30.29
CA PHE A 367 -3.60 -1.21 -29.03
C PHE A 367 -3.16 -2.10 -27.87
N GLU A 368 -3.12 -3.42 -28.06
CA GLU A 368 -2.69 -4.37 -27.03
C GLU A 368 -1.21 -4.15 -26.65
N LEU A 369 -0.34 -3.89 -27.64
CA LEU A 369 1.06 -3.56 -27.38
C LEU A 369 1.24 -2.26 -26.59
N LEU A 370 0.46 -1.22 -26.92
CA LEU A 370 0.46 0.02 -26.16
C LEU A 370 -0.06 -0.18 -24.72
N MET A 371 -1.09 -1.00 -24.55
CA MET A 371 -1.62 -1.38 -23.23
C MET A 371 -0.61 -2.17 -22.41
N ALA A 372 0.11 -3.13 -23.02
CA ALA A 372 1.15 -3.90 -22.36
C ALA A 372 2.30 -3.00 -21.89
N PHE A 373 2.75 -2.07 -22.74
CA PHE A 373 3.76 -1.09 -22.35
C PHE A 373 3.29 -0.23 -21.16
N ASP A 374 2.04 0.25 -21.20
CA ASP A 374 1.46 1.07 -20.13
C ASP A 374 1.33 0.28 -18.81
N ALA A 375 0.84 -0.96 -18.88
CA ALA A 375 0.68 -1.84 -17.72
C ALA A 375 2.00 -2.11 -17.02
N LEU A 376 3.06 -2.35 -17.80
CA LEU A 376 4.41 -2.58 -17.27
C LEU A 376 5.03 -1.30 -16.72
N ARG A 377 4.86 -0.16 -17.41
CA ARG A 377 5.37 1.15 -16.98
C ARG A 377 4.74 1.61 -15.67
N LEU A 378 3.43 1.43 -15.52
CA LEU A 378 2.65 1.87 -14.36
C LEU A 378 2.49 0.77 -13.29
N ARG A 379 3.09 -0.42 -13.51
CA ARG A 379 2.98 -1.59 -12.61
C ARG A 379 1.53 -1.93 -12.27
N ASN A 380 0.67 -1.89 -13.28
CA ASN A 380 -0.77 -2.00 -13.12
C ASN A 380 -1.25 -3.45 -13.34
N ILE A 381 -1.57 -4.12 -12.24
CA ILE A 381 -2.07 -5.51 -12.26
C ILE A 381 -3.42 -5.62 -12.97
N ILE A 382 -4.30 -4.63 -12.79
CA ILE A 382 -5.66 -4.67 -13.36
C ILE A 382 -5.59 -4.60 -14.89
N GLN A 383 -4.67 -3.82 -15.44
CA GLN A 383 -4.43 -3.79 -16.88
C GLN A 383 -3.86 -5.10 -17.41
N LEU A 384 -2.98 -5.81 -16.66
CA LEU A 384 -2.48 -7.12 -17.08
C LEU A 384 -3.61 -8.14 -17.24
N ILE A 385 -4.59 -8.14 -16.33
CA ILE A 385 -5.79 -8.99 -16.43
C ILE A 385 -6.62 -8.59 -17.66
N GLY A 386 -6.77 -7.28 -17.89
CA GLY A 386 -7.44 -6.75 -19.08
C GLY A 386 -6.78 -7.20 -20.39
N ILE A 387 -5.45 -7.16 -20.46
CA ILE A 387 -4.66 -7.63 -21.61
C ILE A 387 -4.89 -9.14 -21.82
N LEU A 388 -4.84 -9.96 -20.77
CA LEU A 388 -5.07 -11.41 -20.90
C LEU A 388 -6.45 -11.74 -21.48
N ALA A 389 -7.50 -11.00 -21.06
CA ALA A 389 -8.84 -11.15 -21.59
C ALA A 389 -8.96 -10.63 -23.03
N PHE A 390 -8.29 -9.52 -23.36
CA PHE A 390 -8.28 -8.95 -24.69
C PHE A 390 -7.54 -9.84 -25.70
N HIS A 391 -6.40 -10.41 -25.32
CA HIS A 391 -5.67 -11.36 -26.14
C HIS A 391 -6.47 -12.63 -26.44
N LEU A 392 -7.25 -13.10 -25.46
CA LEU A 392 -8.18 -14.21 -25.69
C LEU A 392 -9.26 -13.83 -26.72
N ALA A 393 -9.77 -12.60 -26.67
CA ALA A 393 -10.69 -12.08 -27.68
C ALA A 393 -10.01 -11.95 -29.06
N MET A 394 -8.74 -11.54 -29.10
CA MET A 394 -7.93 -11.49 -30.33
C MET A 394 -7.72 -12.86 -30.95
N MET A 395 -7.51 -13.90 -30.14
CA MET A 395 -7.45 -15.29 -30.62
C MET A 395 -8.76 -15.71 -31.28
N VAL A 396 -9.92 -15.39 -30.67
CA VAL A 396 -11.24 -15.66 -31.28
C VAL A 396 -11.43 -14.85 -32.56
N PHE A 397 -11.03 -13.58 -32.57
CA PHE A 397 -11.11 -12.72 -33.75
C PHE A 397 -10.25 -13.28 -34.89
N ALA A 398 -9.00 -13.65 -34.63
CA ALA A 398 -8.10 -14.28 -35.60
C ALA A 398 -8.70 -15.57 -36.19
N ALA A 399 -9.32 -16.42 -35.37
CA ALA A 399 -10.00 -17.62 -35.83
C ALA A 399 -11.22 -17.30 -36.73
N LEU A 400 -12.05 -16.33 -36.33
CA LEU A 400 -13.19 -15.88 -37.14
C LEU A 400 -12.75 -15.24 -38.46
N GLN A 401 -11.59 -14.58 -38.47
CA GLN A 401 -11.05 -13.90 -39.65
C GLN A 401 -10.74 -14.88 -40.79
N VAL A 402 -10.35 -16.12 -40.49
CA VAL A 402 -10.19 -17.18 -41.50
C VAL A 402 -11.50 -17.42 -42.23
N HIS A 403 -12.60 -17.60 -41.49
CA HIS A 403 -13.92 -17.86 -42.06
C HIS A 403 -14.44 -16.63 -42.84
N GLN A 404 -14.34 -15.44 -42.25
CA GLN A 404 -14.78 -14.20 -42.89
C GLN A 404 -14.04 -13.91 -44.19
N THR A 405 -12.72 -14.15 -44.22
CA THR A 405 -11.91 -13.97 -45.43
C THR A 405 -12.27 -15.00 -46.50
N ARG A 406 -12.58 -16.25 -46.12
CA ARG A 406 -13.06 -17.27 -47.06
C ARG A 406 -14.37 -16.85 -47.73
N THR A 407 -15.33 -16.40 -46.93
CA THR A 407 -16.65 -15.98 -47.43
C THR A 407 -16.55 -14.76 -48.34
N ALA A 408 -15.55 -13.89 -48.13
CA ALA A 408 -15.29 -12.74 -48.99
C ALA A 408 -14.59 -13.11 -50.31
N LEU A 409 -13.66 -14.07 -50.29
CA LEU A 409 -12.83 -14.42 -51.45
C LEU A 409 -13.38 -15.58 -52.30
N VAL A 410 -14.24 -16.44 -51.75
CA VAL A 410 -14.73 -17.65 -52.42
C VAL A 410 -16.23 -17.57 -52.66
N SER A 411 -16.63 -17.67 -53.93
CA SER A 411 -18.03 -17.80 -54.36
C SER A 411 -18.46 -19.27 -54.45
N GLU A 412 -19.71 -19.58 -54.13
CA GLU A 412 -20.26 -20.95 -54.22
C GLU A 412 -20.61 -21.35 -55.67
N ASN A 413 -20.79 -20.38 -56.58
CA ASN A 413 -21.18 -20.60 -57.98
C ASN A 413 -19.96 -20.82 -58.92
N CYS A 414 -19.06 -21.74 -58.57
CA CYS A 414 -17.87 -22.05 -59.37
C CYS A 414 -18.08 -23.27 -60.28
N ALA A 415 -19.22 -23.34 -60.97
CA ALA A 415 -19.62 -24.53 -61.72
C ALA A 415 -18.75 -24.79 -62.97
N ASN A 416 -18.18 -23.77 -63.63
CA ASN A 416 -17.40 -23.92 -64.88
C ASN A 416 -16.28 -22.87 -65.07
N THR A 417 -15.97 -22.04 -64.08
CA THR A 417 -15.07 -20.88 -64.22
C THR A 417 -13.87 -21.01 -63.29
N THR A 418 -12.65 -21.11 -63.83
CA THR A 418 -11.39 -21.13 -63.04
C THR A 418 -10.89 -19.72 -62.75
N SER A 419 -11.73 -18.88 -62.13
CA SER A 419 -11.28 -17.55 -61.70
C SER A 419 -10.34 -17.67 -60.51
N ILE A 420 -9.11 -17.20 -60.67
CA ILE A 420 -8.06 -17.20 -59.63
C ILE A 420 -8.52 -16.36 -58.41
N THR A 421 -9.35 -15.35 -58.63
CA THR A 421 -9.78 -14.39 -57.58
C THR A 421 -11.08 -14.76 -56.87
N LEU A 422 -11.94 -15.60 -57.48
CA LEU A 422 -13.29 -15.88 -56.97
C LEU A 422 -13.55 -17.34 -56.57
N CYS A 423 -12.72 -18.29 -57.01
CA CYS A 423 -12.94 -19.72 -56.80
C CYS A 423 -11.85 -20.35 -55.94
N GLY A 424 -12.20 -21.31 -55.07
CA GLY A 424 -11.29 -21.89 -54.06
C GLY A 424 -10.34 -23.01 -54.54
N GLY A 425 -10.17 -23.17 -55.86
CA GLY A 425 -9.37 -24.26 -56.45
C GLY A 425 -7.85 -24.09 -56.27
N PRO A 426 -7.05 -25.10 -56.70
CA PRO A 426 -5.59 -25.05 -56.72
C PRO A 426 -5.04 -23.77 -57.37
N GLY A 427 -4.20 -23.02 -56.66
CA GLY A 427 -3.59 -21.78 -57.17
C GLY A 427 -4.46 -20.52 -57.05
N SER A 428 -5.62 -20.60 -56.40
CA SER A 428 -6.48 -19.43 -56.13
C SER A 428 -5.89 -18.47 -55.09
N LEU A 429 -6.37 -17.22 -55.11
CA LEU A 429 -6.03 -16.19 -54.13
C LEU A 429 -6.29 -16.66 -52.68
N TRP A 430 -7.39 -17.36 -52.46
CA TRP A 430 -7.73 -17.94 -51.15
C TRP A 430 -6.65 -18.90 -50.66
N GLN A 431 -6.17 -19.83 -51.50
CA GLN A 431 -5.13 -20.79 -51.10
C GLN A 431 -3.79 -20.12 -50.83
N ARG A 432 -3.49 -19.01 -51.51
CA ARG A 432 -2.27 -18.22 -51.27
C ARG A 432 -2.33 -17.47 -49.92
N VAL A 433 -3.50 -16.97 -49.54
CA VAL A 433 -3.70 -16.18 -48.32
C VAL A 433 -3.90 -17.07 -47.08
N LEU A 434 -4.51 -18.24 -47.24
CA LEU A 434 -4.88 -19.15 -46.15
C LEU A 434 -3.74 -19.48 -45.16
N PRO A 435 -2.49 -19.76 -45.58
CA PRO A 435 -1.41 -20.04 -44.63
C PRO A 435 -1.13 -18.88 -43.67
N PHE A 436 -1.13 -17.64 -44.17
CA PHE A 436 -0.90 -16.44 -43.35
C PHE A 436 -2.02 -16.22 -42.32
N LEU A 437 -3.27 -16.51 -42.71
CA LEU A 437 -4.44 -16.43 -41.82
C LEU A 437 -4.46 -17.53 -40.75
N ILE A 438 -3.88 -18.71 -41.00
CA ILE A 438 -3.78 -19.79 -39.99
C ILE A 438 -2.62 -19.54 -39.03
N VAL A 439 -1.51 -18.98 -39.51
CA VAL A 439 -0.33 -18.71 -38.67
C VAL A 439 -0.67 -17.71 -37.55
N ALA A 440 -1.46 -16.66 -37.83
CA ALA A 440 -1.83 -15.64 -36.85
C ALA A 440 -2.50 -16.21 -35.57
N PRO A 441 -3.63 -16.95 -35.61
CA PRO A 441 -4.25 -17.50 -34.41
C PRO A 441 -3.37 -18.53 -33.69
N CYS A 442 -2.52 -19.28 -34.38
CA CYS A 442 -1.58 -20.20 -33.74
C CYS A 442 -0.51 -19.48 -32.92
N ILE A 443 0.03 -18.37 -33.45
CA ILE A 443 1.03 -17.55 -32.74
C ILE A 443 0.40 -16.86 -31.52
N ILE A 444 -0.78 -16.26 -31.69
CA ILE A 444 -1.53 -15.61 -30.60
C ILE A 444 -1.86 -16.62 -29.50
N ALA A 445 -2.32 -17.83 -29.85
CA ALA A 445 -2.60 -18.87 -28.87
C ALA A 445 -1.33 -19.31 -28.09
N ALA A 446 -0.19 -19.42 -28.76
CA ALA A 446 1.08 -19.71 -28.10
C ALA A 446 1.53 -18.55 -27.19
N SER A 447 1.35 -17.31 -27.64
CA SER A 447 1.65 -16.10 -26.87
C SER A 447 0.79 -16.02 -25.59
N TRP A 448 -0.49 -16.38 -25.68
CA TRP A 448 -1.39 -16.42 -24.54
C TRP A 448 -0.90 -17.35 -23.40
N LEU A 449 -0.46 -18.56 -23.75
CA LEU A 449 0.09 -19.51 -22.77
C LEU A 449 1.38 -18.98 -22.13
N PHE A 450 2.23 -18.36 -22.93
CA PHE A 450 3.45 -17.72 -22.43
C PHE A 450 3.14 -16.54 -21.50
N MET A 451 2.13 -15.73 -21.82
CA MET A 451 1.68 -14.63 -20.98
C MET A 451 1.14 -15.09 -19.63
N LEU A 452 0.40 -16.19 -19.57
CA LEU A 452 -0.09 -16.74 -18.29
C LEU A 452 1.04 -17.01 -17.30
N PHE A 453 2.16 -17.57 -17.78
CA PHE A 453 3.34 -17.82 -16.95
C PHE A 453 3.95 -16.52 -16.40
N TRP A 454 4.13 -15.50 -17.24
CA TRP A 454 4.75 -14.24 -16.83
C TRP A 454 3.83 -13.34 -16.01
N ILE A 455 2.53 -13.28 -16.32
CA ILE A 455 1.54 -12.52 -15.55
C ILE A 455 1.49 -13.04 -14.11
N LYS A 456 1.59 -14.36 -13.89
CA LYS A 456 1.70 -14.93 -12.54
C LYS A 456 2.89 -14.37 -11.76
N LYS A 457 4.05 -14.24 -12.41
CA LYS A 457 5.26 -13.66 -11.78
C LYS A 457 5.11 -12.16 -11.55
N LEU A 458 4.61 -11.42 -12.54
CA LEU A 458 4.37 -9.98 -12.45
C LEU A 458 3.31 -9.62 -11.41
N TYR A 459 2.29 -10.47 -11.22
CA TYR A 459 1.27 -10.27 -10.19
C TYR A 459 1.89 -10.24 -8.79
N ALA A 460 2.83 -11.15 -8.50
CA ALA A 460 3.54 -11.18 -7.23
C ALA A 460 4.38 -9.91 -7.02
N GLU A 461 5.18 -9.52 -8.01
CA GLU A 461 6.05 -8.34 -7.96
C GLU A 461 5.27 -7.02 -7.85
N PHE A 462 4.24 -6.84 -8.68
CA PHE A 462 3.43 -5.62 -8.69
C PHE A 462 2.55 -5.52 -7.45
N GLY A 463 2.08 -6.66 -6.92
CA GLY A 463 1.34 -6.70 -5.66
C GLY A 463 2.18 -6.17 -4.49
N TRP A 464 3.47 -6.52 -4.49
CA TRP A 464 4.45 -6.03 -3.52
C TRP A 464 4.74 -4.54 -3.69
N ALA A 465 4.88 -4.05 -4.92
CA ALA A 465 5.07 -2.63 -5.21
C ALA A 465 3.87 -1.76 -4.80
N ILE A 466 2.64 -2.21 -5.02
CA ILE A 466 1.42 -1.49 -4.63
C ILE A 466 1.29 -1.41 -3.10
N PHE A 467 1.67 -2.47 -2.38
CA PHE A 467 1.69 -2.47 -0.91
C PHE A 467 2.58 -1.33 -0.36
N HIS A 468 3.72 -1.05 -1.00
CA HIS A 468 4.64 0.01 -0.57
C HIS A 468 4.12 1.42 -0.85
N VAL A 469 3.29 1.60 -1.89
CA VAL A 469 2.76 2.91 -2.29
C VAL A 469 1.45 3.26 -1.57
N VAL A 470 0.57 2.27 -1.35
CA VAL A 470 -0.77 2.48 -0.77
C VAL A 470 -0.79 2.20 0.75
N GLY A 471 0.19 1.45 1.26
CA GLY A 471 0.25 1.02 2.65
C GLY A 471 -0.71 -0.14 2.97
N ALA A 472 -0.78 -0.51 4.26
CA ALA A 472 -1.55 -1.66 4.73
C ALA A 472 -3.06 -1.40 4.95
N ASN A 473 -3.57 -0.21 4.63
CA ASN A 473 -5.00 0.12 4.82
C ASN A 473 -5.86 -0.56 3.73
N PRO A 474 -6.74 -1.52 4.08
CA PRO A 474 -7.52 -2.28 3.11
C PRO A 474 -8.53 -1.42 2.34
N LYS A 475 -9.09 -0.38 2.98
CA LYS A 475 -10.04 0.54 2.34
C LYS A 475 -9.33 1.37 1.26
N MET A 476 -8.13 1.87 1.55
CA MET A 476 -7.31 2.60 0.57
C MET A 476 -6.91 1.72 -0.62
N LYS A 477 -6.53 0.46 -0.37
CA LYS A 477 -6.24 -0.51 -1.43
C LYS A 477 -7.44 -0.77 -2.33
N THR A 478 -8.63 -0.92 -1.73
CA THR A 478 -9.88 -1.15 -2.47
C THR A 478 -10.23 0.06 -3.35
N MET A 479 -10.18 1.28 -2.81
CA MET A 479 -10.45 2.49 -3.59
C MET A 479 -9.41 2.67 -4.72
N TYR A 480 -8.14 2.33 -4.46
CA TYR A 480 -7.08 2.36 -5.48
C TYR A 480 -7.33 1.33 -6.60
N GLN A 481 -7.82 0.13 -6.27
CA GLN A 481 -8.19 -0.89 -7.25
C GLN A 481 -9.32 -0.41 -8.15
N TYR A 482 -10.40 0.17 -7.61
CA TYR A 482 -11.48 0.75 -8.42
C TYR A 482 -10.98 1.88 -9.32
N TYR A 483 -10.08 2.74 -8.84
CA TYR A 483 -9.42 3.74 -9.67
C TYR A 483 -8.66 3.11 -10.85
N GLN A 484 -7.87 2.05 -10.60
CA GLN A 484 -7.13 1.36 -11.66
C GLN A 484 -8.07 0.64 -12.65
N ILE A 485 -9.18 0.07 -12.16
CA ILE A 485 -10.24 -0.49 -13.00
C ILE A 485 -10.84 0.60 -13.89
N MET A 486 -11.16 1.77 -13.34
CA MET A 486 -11.71 2.90 -14.12
C MET A 486 -10.77 3.34 -15.24
N ILE A 487 -9.48 3.53 -14.95
CA ILE A 487 -8.49 3.93 -15.96
C ILE A 487 -8.30 2.82 -17.01
N CYS A 488 -8.34 1.56 -16.61
CA CYS A 488 -8.28 0.42 -17.52
C CYS A 488 -9.48 0.41 -18.48
N LEU A 489 -10.70 0.50 -17.93
CA LEU A 489 -11.94 0.51 -18.70
C LEU A 489 -12.01 1.69 -19.69
N LEU A 490 -11.61 2.90 -19.27
CA LEU A 490 -11.56 4.07 -20.18
C LEU A 490 -10.68 3.85 -21.41
N LYS A 491 -9.60 3.07 -21.30
CA LYS A 491 -8.73 2.73 -22.44
C LYS A 491 -9.38 1.71 -23.37
N PHE A 492 -10.06 0.72 -22.80
CA PHE A 492 -10.85 -0.23 -23.60
C PHE A 492 -12.06 0.43 -24.26
N ASP A 493 -12.70 1.40 -23.61
CA ASP A 493 -13.77 2.21 -24.19
C ASP A 493 -13.25 3.04 -25.37
N PHE A 494 -12.06 3.64 -25.25
CA PHE A 494 -11.39 4.32 -26.35
C PHE A 494 -11.23 3.37 -27.55
N PHE A 495 -10.68 2.19 -27.33
CA PHE A 495 -10.49 1.20 -28.40
C PHE A 495 -11.81 0.75 -29.03
N CYS A 496 -12.80 0.37 -28.22
CA CYS A 496 -14.09 -0.13 -28.70
C CYS A 496 -14.87 0.95 -29.45
N PHE A 497 -14.86 2.19 -28.95
CA PHE A 497 -15.47 3.32 -29.63
C PHE A 497 -14.79 3.58 -30.98
N THR A 498 -13.47 3.62 -31.04
CA THR A 498 -12.72 3.75 -32.30
C THR A 498 -13.04 2.60 -33.25
N GLY A 499 -13.12 1.36 -32.77
CA GLY A 499 -13.46 0.19 -33.58
C GLY A 499 -14.87 0.26 -34.17
N VAL A 500 -15.89 0.54 -33.35
CA VAL A 500 -17.29 0.67 -33.80
C VAL A 500 -17.46 1.84 -34.76
N THR A 501 -16.87 3.00 -34.48
CA THR A 501 -16.97 4.16 -35.36
C THR A 501 -16.25 3.92 -36.70
N MET A 502 -15.07 3.31 -36.69
CA MET A 502 -14.36 2.90 -37.90
C MET A 502 -15.19 1.93 -38.74
N GLN A 503 -15.82 0.92 -38.12
CA GLN A 503 -16.73 0.00 -38.80
C GLN A 503 -17.92 0.73 -39.43
N LEU A 504 -18.57 1.64 -38.71
CA LEU A 504 -19.73 2.39 -39.22
C LEU A 504 -19.34 3.31 -40.39
N LEU A 505 -18.19 3.98 -40.31
CA LEU A 505 -17.71 4.85 -41.39
C LEU A 505 -17.32 4.06 -42.64
N ILE A 506 -16.59 2.97 -42.48
CA ILE A 506 -16.12 2.14 -43.60
C ILE A 506 -17.28 1.33 -44.20
N LEU A 507 -18.16 0.74 -43.41
CA LEU A 507 -19.11 -0.26 -43.92
C LEU A 507 -20.48 0.30 -44.30
N VAL A 508 -20.90 1.42 -43.70
CA VAL A 508 -22.32 1.79 -43.69
C VAL A 508 -22.57 3.18 -44.25
N LEU A 509 -21.81 4.19 -43.81
CA LEU A 509 -22.20 5.59 -44.00
C LEU A 509 -21.86 6.19 -45.38
N ALA A 510 -21.43 5.41 -46.36
CA ALA A 510 -21.11 5.92 -47.70
C ALA A 510 -22.32 6.44 -48.52
N LYS A 511 -23.55 6.34 -48.00
CA LYS A 511 -24.80 6.66 -48.73
C LYS A 511 -25.71 7.71 -48.06
N ASN A 512 -25.41 8.18 -46.84
CA ASN A 512 -26.31 9.07 -46.09
C ASN A 512 -25.53 10.26 -45.46
N GLU A 513 -25.70 11.46 -46.03
CA GLU A 513 -24.82 12.61 -45.77
C GLU A 513 -24.91 13.14 -44.33
N ALA A 514 -26.11 13.16 -43.72
CA ALA A 514 -26.30 13.70 -42.38
C ALA A 514 -25.75 12.78 -41.27
N GLU A 515 -26.03 11.47 -41.35
CA GLU A 515 -25.50 10.50 -40.38
C GLU A 515 -23.97 10.38 -40.44
N PHE A 516 -23.41 10.53 -41.65
CA PHE A 516 -21.97 10.56 -41.86
C PHE A 516 -21.33 11.76 -41.16
N GLY A 517 -21.85 12.98 -41.39
CA GLY A 517 -21.34 14.19 -40.74
C GLY A 517 -21.39 14.11 -39.21
N VAL A 518 -22.51 13.64 -38.65
CA VAL A 518 -22.67 13.51 -37.19
C VAL A 518 -21.67 12.49 -36.60
N THR A 519 -21.47 11.35 -37.27
CA THR A 519 -20.56 10.30 -36.77
C THR A 519 -19.11 10.75 -36.83
N VAL A 520 -18.70 11.46 -37.89
CA VAL A 520 -17.35 12.02 -38.02
C VAL A 520 -17.10 13.09 -36.95
N ALA A 521 -18.07 13.98 -36.71
CA ALA A 521 -17.96 15.01 -35.68
C ALA A 521 -17.96 14.44 -34.25
N ALA A 522 -18.63 13.31 -34.02
CA ALA A 522 -18.68 12.65 -32.71
C ALA A 522 -17.32 12.07 -32.28
N ILE A 523 -16.44 11.69 -33.22
CA ILE A 523 -15.13 11.11 -32.91
C ILE A 523 -14.29 12.02 -32.00
N PRO A 524 -13.91 13.25 -32.41
CA PRO A 524 -13.08 14.12 -31.58
C PRO A 524 -13.76 14.48 -30.26
N VAL A 525 -15.09 14.64 -30.25
CA VAL A 525 -15.86 14.95 -29.05
C VAL A 525 -15.73 13.83 -28.02
N VAL A 526 -16.00 12.58 -28.40
CA VAL A 526 -15.91 11.44 -27.48
C VAL A 526 -14.48 11.21 -27.00
N LEU A 527 -13.47 11.38 -27.87
CA LEU A 527 -12.07 11.27 -27.46
C LEU A 527 -11.70 12.29 -26.37
N VAL A 528 -12.11 13.55 -26.53
CA VAL A 528 -11.90 14.58 -25.51
C VAL A 528 -12.63 14.23 -24.21
N LEU A 529 -13.87 13.75 -24.30
CA LEU A 529 -14.66 13.38 -23.12
C LEU A 529 -14.04 12.22 -22.33
N LEU A 530 -13.48 11.21 -22.99
CA LEU A 530 -12.78 10.10 -22.34
C LEU A 530 -11.52 10.61 -21.61
N ILE A 531 -10.74 11.50 -22.23
CA ILE A 531 -9.56 12.12 -21.61
C ILE A 531 -9.97 12.95 -20.40
N LEU A 532 -11.01 13.78 -20.52
CA LEU A 532 -11.53 14.59 -19.43
C LEU A 532 -12.02 13.73 -18.26
N CYS A 533 -12.66 12.58 -18.55
CA CYS A 533 -13.07 11.62 -17.51
C CYS A 533 -11.85 11.04 -16.77
N GLY A 534 -10.79 10.67 -17.51
CA GLY A 534 -9.53 10.23 -16.93
C GLY A 534 -8.88 11.29 -16.02
N ILE A 535 -8.87 12.55 -16.45
CA ILE A 535 -8.37 13.67 -15.64
C ILE A 535 -9.25 13.88 -14.41
N ALA A 536 -10.57 13.79 -14.55
CA ALA A 536 -11.54 13.99 -13.47
C ALA A 536 -11.35 12.96 -12.35
N VAL A 537 -11.13 11.68 -12.68
CA VAL A 537 -10.94 10.62 -11.68
C VAL A 537 -9.55 10.67 -11.03
N GLN A 538 -8.53 11.13 -11.76
CA GLN A 538 -7.17 11.34 -11.24
C GLN A 538 -7.11 12.51 -10.26
N ARG A 539 -7.73 13.64 -10.62
CA ARG A 539 -7.70 14.88 -9.84
C ARG A 539 -8.88 15.05 -8.88
N GLU A 540 -9.84 14.14 -8.91
CA GLU A 540 -11.08 14.17 -8.09
C GLU A 540 -11.95 15.40 -8.38
N ILE A 541 -12.01 15.84 -9.66
CA ILE A 541 -12.80 17.01 -10.09
C ILE A 541 -14.27 16.60 -10.26
N LYS A 542 -15.09 16.86 -9.23
CA LYS A 542 -16.51 16.44 -9.18
C LYS A 542 -17.35 16.91 -10.36
N LEU A 543 -17.15 18.16 -10.80
CA LEU A 543 -17.93 18.74 -11.91
C LEU A 543 -17.70 17.97 -13.22
N ILE A 544 -16.43 17.77 -13.59
CA ILE A 544 -16.07 17.07 -14.82
C ILE A 544 -16.52 15.60 -14.74
N MET A 545 -16.33 14.95 -13.58
CA MET A 545 -16.79 13.57 -13.38
C MET A 545 -18.32 13.44 -13.54
N SER A 546 -19.09 14.37 -12.99
CA SER A 546 -20.55 14.37 -13.11
C SER A 546 -21.00 14.54 -14.56
N ILE A 547 -20.37 15.47 -15.29
CA ILE A 547 -20.61 15.67 -16.73
C ILE A 547 -20.26 14.39 -17.51
N SER A 548 -19.12 13.76 -17.23
CA SER A 548 -18.72 12.50 -17.87
C SER A 548 -19.73 11.38 -17.63
N LEU A 549 -20.22 11.19 -16.40
CA LEU A 549 -21.19 10.14 -16.06
C LEU A 549 -22.53 10.35 -16.78
N VAL A 550 -23.02 11.60 -16.87
CA VAL A 550 -24.24 11.93 -17.62
C VAL A 550 -24.06 11.65 -19.11
N LEU A 551 -22.90 12.00 -19.68
CA LEU A 551 -22.60 11.76 -21.09
C LEU A 551 -22.40 10.25 -21.39
N MET A 552 -21.87 9.47 -20.45
CA MET A 552 -21.81 8.01 -20.59
C MET A 552 -23.21 7.39 -20.67
N LEU A 553 -24.18 7.87 -19.88
CA LEU A 553 -25.58 7.44 -20.00
C LEU A 553 -26.21 7.82 -21.35
N ALA A 554 -25.92 9.03 -21.84
CA ALA A 554 -26.36 9.45 -23.17
C ALA A 554 -25.75 8.58 -24.28
N ALA A 555 -24.46 8.25 -24.18
CA ALA A 555 -23.77 7.36 -25.12
C ALA A 555 -24.31 5.92 -25.09
N GLN A 556 -24.66 5.39 -23.92
CA GLN A 556 -25.35 4.09 -23.80
C GLN A 556 -26.71 4.10 -24.52
N SER A 557 -27.47 5.19 -24.37
CA SER A 557 -28.75 5.35 -25.08
C SER A 557 -28.56 5.39 -26.60
N TYR A 558 -27.49 6.04 -27.07
CA TYR A 558 -27.13 6.05 -28.50
C TYR A 558 -26.76 4.65 -29.03
N PHE A 559 -26.00 3.84 -28.27
CA PHE A 559 -25.70 2.47 -28.66
C PHE A 559 -26.96 1.61 -28.78
N LEU A 560 -27.92 1.76 -27.87
CA LEU A 560 -29.21 1.08 -27.97
C LEU A 560 -29.99 1.51 -29.22
N TYR A 561 -30.03 2.81 -29.51
CA TYR A 561 -30.63 3.33 -30.74
C TYR A 561 -29.98 2.73 -31.99
N LYS A 562 -28.64 2.68 -32.06
CA LYS A 562 -27.92 2.09 -33.20
C LYS A 562 -28.17 0.58 -33.33
N LEU A 563 -28.20 -0.15 -32.21
CA LEU A 563 -28.57 -1.57 -32.21
C LEU A 563 -29.95 -1.79 -32.82
N VAL A 564 -30.97 -1.03 -32.42
CA VAL A 564 -32.31 -1.11 -33.00
C VAL A 564 -32.27 -0.80 -34.51
N ARG A 565 -31.55 0.26 -34.90
CA ARG A 565 -31.43 0.67 -36.31
C ARG A 565 -30.75 -0.35 -37.21
N PHE A 566 -29.93 -1.27 -36.67
CA PHE A 566 -29.36 -2.37 -37.46
C PHE A 566 -30.40 -3.41 -37.90
N TYR A 567 -31.53 -3.50 -37.20
CA TYR A 567 -32.60 -4.47 -37.44
C TYR A 567 -33.90 -3.84 -37.97
N GLU A 568 -33.98 -2.51 -37.97
CA GLU A 568 -35.15 -1.77 -38.45
C GLU A 568 -35.41 -2.04 -39.95
N PRO A 569 -36.67 -2.28 -40.37
CA PRO A 569 -36.98 -2.63 -41.77
C PRO A 569 -36.54 -1.59 -42.80
N GLN A 570 -36.54 -0.30 -42.43
CA GLN A 570 -36.21 0.81 -43.32
C GLN A 570 -34.72 0.88 -43.67
N SER A 571 -33.84 0.41 -42.78
CA SER A 571 -32.38 0.42 -42.92
C SER A 571 -31.78 -0.97 -43.15
N ARG A 572 -32.60 -2.03 -43.15
CA ARG A 572 -32.18 -3.43 -43.22
C ARG A 572 -31.21 -3.73 -44.37
N GLU A 573 -31.49 -3.22 -45.56
CA GLU A 573 -30.64 -3.43 -46.75
C GLU A 573 -29.25 -2.80 -46.62
N GLN A 574 -29.13 -1.70 -45.85
CA GLN A 574 -27.85 -1.02 -45.64
C GLN A 574 -26.91 -1.84 -44.73
N TYR A 575 -27.48 -2.62 -43.80
CA TYR A 575 -26.71 -3.38 -42.81
C TYR A 575 -26.65 -4.88 -43.11
N LEU A 576 -27.36 -5.39 -44.12
CA LEU A 576 -27.62 -6.82 -44.30
C LEU A 576 -26.37 -7.71 -44.25
N THR A 577 -25.27 -7.27 -44.89
CA THR A 577 -24.00 -8.02 -44.99
C THR A 577 -23.09 -7.85 -43.78
N THR A 578 -23.25 -6.78 -42.98
CA THR A 578 -22.32 -6.40 -41.90
C THR A 578 -22.97 -6.41 -40.51
N ARG A 579 -24.29 -6.60 -40.45
CA ARG A 579 -25.14 -6.56 -39.26
C ARG A 579 -24.64 -7.45 -38.14
N ALA A 580 -24.25 -8.69 -38.44
CA ALA A 580 -23.80 -9.62 -37.40
C ALA A 580 -22.58 -9.07 -36.65
N THR A 581 -21.56 -8.63 -37.38
CA THR A 581 -20.33 -8.10 -36.79
C THR A 581 -20.57 -6.76 -36.10
N LEU A 582 -21.33 -5.85 -36.71
CA LEU A 582 -21.69 -4.56 -36.09
C LEU A 582 -22.48 -4.74 -34.79
N THR A 583 -23.38 -5.73 -34.74
CA THR A 583 -24.15 -6.07 -33.54
C THR A 583 -23.22 -6.54 -32.43
N VAL A 584 -22.34 -7.51 -32.71
CA VAL A 584 -21.42 -8.05 -31.70
C VAL A 584 -20.53 -6.97 -31.12
N PHE A 585 -19.90 -6.15 -31.97
CA PHE A 585 -19.02 -5.07 -31.51
C PHE A 585 -19.78 -3.99 -30.72
N THR A 586 -21.00 -3.64 -31.14
CA THR A 586 -21.80 -2.64 -30.42
C THR A 586 -22.30 -3.16 -29.08
N ILE A 587 -22.64 -4.45 -28.95
CA ILE A 587 -22.99 -5.07 -27.66
C ILE A 587 -21.79 -5.09 -26.72
N VAL A 588 -20.61 -5.48 -27.21
CA VAL A 588 -19.37 -5.49 -26.40
C VAL A 588 -19.03 -4.08 -25.92
N ALA A 589 -19.08 -3.08 -26.82
CA ALA A 589 -18.86 -1.69 -26.47
C ALA A 589 -19.89 -1.15 -25.47
N PHE A 590 -21.16 -1.56 -25.58
CA PHE A 590 -22.21 -1.19 -24.63
C PHE A 590 -21.94 -1.76 -23.23
N ILE A 591 -21.57 -3.05 -23.14
CA ILE A 591 -21.27 -3.72 -21.86
C ILE A 591 -20.06 -3.08 -21.18
N LEU A 592 -19.00 -2.80 -21.94
CA LEU A 592 -17.81 -2.12 -21.42
C LEU A 592 -18.15 -0.72 -20.90
N LEU A 593 -18.86 0.09 -21.68
CA LEU A 593 -19.26 1.44 -21.27
C LEU A 593 -20.20 1.43 -20.05
N PHE A 594 -21.07 0.43 -19.95
CA PHE A 594 -21.92 0.23 -18.76
C PHE A 594 -21.08 -0.11 -17.53
N ALA A 595 -20.09 -0.98 -17.66
CA ALA A 595 -19.15 -1.28 -16.59
C ALA A 595 -18.35 -0.03 -16.17
N THR A 596 -17.89 0.78 -17.13
CA THR A 596 -17.22 2.06 -16.87
C THR A 596 -18.13 3.02 -16.10
N PHE A 597 -19.40 3.12 -16.47
CA PHE A 597 -20.37 3.95 -15.75
C PHE A 597 -20.55 3.48 -14.29
N ALA A 598 -20.76 2.17 -14.07
CA ALA A 598 -20.95 1.61 -12.73
C ALA A 598 -19.70 1.80 -11.84
N VAL A 599 -18.51 1.52 -12.37
CA VAL A 599 -17.23 1.76 -11.67
C VAL A 599 -17.00 3.27 -11.46
N GLY A 600 -17.42 4.10 -12.41
CA GLY A 600 -17.36 5.56 -12.30
C GLY A 600 -18.20 6.09 -11.14
N LEU A 601 -19.42 5.58 -10.94
CA LEU A 601 -20.25 5.90 -9.77
C LEU A 601 -19.56 5.53 -8.46
N ARG A 602 -18.94 4.34 -8.40
CA ARG A 602 -18.18 3.89 -7.23
C ARG A 602 -17.00 4.83 -6.95
N CYS A 603 -16.21 5.14 -7.97
CA CYS A 603 -15.09 6.08 -7.87
C CYS A 603 -15.54 7.45 -7.39
N PHE A 604 -16.66 7.97 -7.90
CA PHE A 604 -17.22 9.27 -7.52
C PHE A 604 -17.63 9.31 -6.04
N ALA A 605 -18.19 8.22 -5.51
CA ALA A 605 -18.53 8.10 -4.08
C ALA A 605 -17.29 8.06 -3.17
N ASP A 606 -16.12 7.70 -3.72
CA ASP A 606 -14.85 7.59 -3.01
C ASP A 606 -13.99 8.88 -3.08
N PHE A 607 -14.44 9.94 -3.75
CA PHE A 607 -13.71 11.22 -3.83
C PHE A 607 -13.53 11.87 -2.46
N ASP A 608 -12.43 12.61 -2.29
CA ASP A 608 -12.00 13.32 -1.07
C ASP A 608 -11.69 12.42 0.14
N ARG A 609 -11.57 11.09 -0.05
CA ARG A 609 -11.26 10.13 1.03
C ARG A 609 -9.76 9.83 1.20
N GLY A 610 -8.90 10.69 0.66
CA GLY A 610 -7.44 10.63 0.84
C GLY A 610 -6.64 9.89 -0.24
N LEU A 611 -7.28 9.43 -1.32
CA LEU A 611 -6.61 8.66 -2.38
C LEU A 611 -5.81 9.51 -3.37
N GLN A 612 -6.08 10.82 -3.44
CA GLN A 612 -5.50 11.76 -4.41
C GLN A 612 -3.96 11.76 -4.40
N THR A 613 -3.34 11.77 -3.22
CA THR A 613 -1.88 11.78 -3.05
C THR A 613 -1.24 10.54 -3.67
N SER A 614 -1.81 9.35 -3.46
CA SER A 614 -1.33 8.08 -4.04
C SER A 614 -1.57 7.97 -5.55
N LYS A 615 -2.60 8.62 -6.10
CA LYS A 615 -2.86 8.66 -7.55
C LYS A 615 -1.80 9.50 -8.28
N VAL A 616 -1.51 10.69 -7.76
CA VAL A 616 -0.67 11.70 -8.44
C VAL A 616 0.84 11.50 -8.18
N GLN A 617 1.24 11.01 -7.00
CA GLN A 617 2.66 10.83 -6.65
C GLN A 617 3.29 9.53 -7.17
N SER A 618 2.50 8.58 -7.69
CA SER A 618 3.00 7.32 -8.28
C SER A 618 3.95 7.50 -9.48
N VAL A 619 4.14 8.74 -9.96
CA VAL A 619 4.96 9.08 -11.14
C VAL A 619 6.38 9.57 -10.77
N SER A 620 6.76 9.71 -9.49
CA SER A 620 8.10 10.25 -9.14
C SER A 620 9.18 9.21 -8.82
N ALA A 621 10.15 9.14 -9.74
CA ALA A 621 11.57 8.80 -9.58
C ALA A 621 11.99 7.35 -9.21
N ARG A 622 12.64 6.73 -10.20
CA ARG A 622 13.61 5.62 -10.06
C ARG A 622 14.61 5.95 -8.94
N PRO A 623 14.81 5.10 -7.92
CA PRO A 623 15.81 5.36 -6.88
C PRO A 623 17.20 5.35 -7.54
N LYS A 624 17.92 6.47 -7.41
CA LYS A 624 19.35 6.52 -7.78
C LYS A 624 20.10 5.68 -6.76
N ILE A 625 20.65 4.55 -7.20
CA ILE A 625 21.63 3.78 -6.42
C ILE A 625 22.85 4.67 -6.23
N SER A 626 23.05 5.18 -5.01
CA SER A 626 24.27 5.86 -4.63
C SER A 626 25.27 4.81 -4.16
N THR A 627 26.27 4.52 -4.98
CA THR A 627 27.48 3.83 -4.55
C THR A 627 28.34 4.77 -3.72
N LYS A 628 28.27 4.66 -2.39
CA LYS A 628 29.37 5.05 -1.51
C LYS A 628 29.53 4.04 -0.37
N ALA A 629 30.78 3.67 -0.16
CA ALA A 629 31.26 2.62 0.72
C ALA A 629 31.13 2.97 2.21
N SER A 630 30.93 1.91 3.00
CA SER A 630 31.19 1.70 4.43
C SER A 630 31.78 2.87 5.22
N ALA A 631 30.97 3.48 6.11
CA ALA A 631 31.36 3.91 7.46
C ALA A 631 30.12 4.31 8.29
N ASN A 632 30.09 3.85 9.54
CA ASN A 632 29.21 4.24 10.65
C ASN A 632 27.72 3.85 10.60
N MET A 633 27.39 2.82 11.37
CA MET A 633 26.04 2.44 11.79
C MET A 633 25.54 3.46 12.84
N SER A 634 24.96 4.56 12.37
CA SER A 634 24.04 5.37 13.17
C SER A 634 22.64 5.19 12.59
N GLU A 635 21.77 4.66 13.44
CA GLU A 635 20.31 4.56 13.37
C GLU A 635 19.67 5.35 12.22
N TYR A 636 19.24 4.63 11.19
CA TYR A 636 18.57 5.15 10.00
C TYR A 636 17.06 5.07 10.23
N GLN A 637 16.47 6.03 10.96
CA GLN A 637 15.01 6.13 11.09
C GLN A 637 14.40 6.72 9.80
N SER A 638 13.69 5.88 9.04
CA SER A 638 12.98 6.27 7.83
C SER A 638 11.76 7.13 8.14
N GLY A 639 11.67 8.31 7.52
CA GLY A 639 10.50 9.19 7.59
C GLY A 639 9.29 8.58 6.88
N TYR A 640 8.43 7.90 7.63
CA TYR A 640 7.08 7.53 7.21
C TYR A 640 6.07 8.54 7.77
N GLN A 641 5.41 9.31 6.89
CA GLN A 641 4.20 10.06 7.22
C GLN A 641 3.00 9.12 7.09
N GLY A 642 2.67 8.42 8.18
CA GLY A 642 1.35 7.82 8.37
C GLY A 642 0.27 8.89 8.64
N PRO A 643 -1.03 8.53 8.61
CA PRO A 643 -2.09 9.44 9.03
C PRO A 643 -1.82 9.94 10.47
N PRO A 644 -2.19 11.18 10.81
CA PRO A 644 -1.92 11.74 12.13
C PRO A 644 -2.59 10.85 13.18
N LEU A 645 -1.77 10.09 13.91
CA LEU A 645 -2.19 9.47 15.16
C LEU A 645 -2.62 10.62 16.09
N GLY A 646 -3.75 10.45 16.78
CA GLY A 646 -4.25 11.48 17.71
C GLY A 646 -3.18 11.90 18.73
N PRO A 647 -3.33 13.07 19.37
CA PRO A 647 -2.36 13.60 20.33
C PRO A 647 -2.09 12.55 21.41
N ARG A 648 -0.82 12.17 21.58
CA ARG A 648 -0.38 11.26 22.64
C ARG A 648 0.62 12.00 23.50
N ILE A 649 0.47 11.91 24.81
CA ILE A 649 1.64 12.05 25.69
C ILE A 649 2.44 10.77 25.44
N SER A 650 3.65 10.90 24.90
CA SER A 650 4.66 9.86 25.07
C SER A 650 5.49 10.29 26.25
N ILE A 651 5.20 9.70 27.41
CA ILE A 651 6.19 9.62 28.47
C ILE A 651 7.12 8.50 28.00
N GLU A 652 8.41 8.74 27.81
CA GLU A 652 9.37 7.68 27.43
C GLU A 652 10.22 7.26 28.62
#